data_AF-A0A2M8Q5B3-F1
#
_entry.id   AF-A0A2M8Q5B3-F1
#
_cell.length_a   1.000
_cell.length_b   1.000
_cell.length_c   1.000
_cell.angle_alpha   90.00
_cell.angle_beta   90.00
_cell.angle_gamma   90.00
#
_symmetry.space_group_name_H-M   'P 1'
#
loop_
_entity.id
_entity.type
_entity.pdbx_description
1 polymer ?
#
loop_
_entity_poly.entity_id
_entity_poly.type
_entity_poly.pdbx_seq_one_letter_code
_entity_poly.pdbx_strand_id
1 'polypeptide(L)'
;MSDLRQALNELRQQIEMMPAEPSATLVADLEALARNLLTQSKNTPFEAEARELFSQLAQRSAIPATNPNVGQVRSLIRKARIRIEIAGDDRDLDEAIDILAEALALDPENIEIHELLHQAAQRSAQHMLKVQGLATRYGFTLSEDTTSDSASDPTTSTNTTSIDATNEAELLNEIASTYYAGDYERTIELAEQLPQSEQAQEFKQKAEDNLMRGIVPDHRIPFDARVAYNRANSLVRAGNYEEAERLYREAREIAERSGIRSWKDVEQALLEIQDLVLARQLLADGDRLLAADEWSEALSKYEGSLRVVPNNPEAEERIKLVKRIQEQYDQANIRLSTISGSLMERADGLVNLLTVLSNLRQVLPGSARLQQMVNDTNAHLQNVKAQLIDQGQATLSRIEGVSSLEDKYRLAEESLELFTMATRLDPTDSEAIAGKRQAEQLVTELREGRQIIERASGLIAQNFDNELAQARQMLSGLRHFAQDPRYQNLVGELLGRHIERVELALDRRDIEAAARWLAICKEEPFRVLGRRTEILRLENELRALRQRRFLSWGAAGIILLMILAAIGYINRTPILGVIAPSDTPSPTGTMTFTATATATATDTPSPTSTPSDTPTATATSTPTNTPLSPEEQTATAFALATSTAQTLAAINTATQEEINLANQRATEQRAIDLTATRDAFLSQQTSTAAVRTQIASQTFAAATGFFVQTQQAQATLTATNRPPTSTPTPTRTFTPTATATPRTYICQVFTSSVGGVNIRETPNGTVIGTFFPNERGDVYEQQRDRNGVVWYFIELTRDGELIQGWVADTVVGEFDPPCPPVD
;
A
#
# COMPACT_ATOMS: atom_id res chain seq x y z
N MET A 1 -27.88 -43.13 -16.72
CA MET A 1 -26.77 -42.64 -15.84
C MET A 1 -25.62 -43.64 -15.79
N SER A 2 -25.90 -44.93 -15.56
CA SER A 2 -24.98 -46.05 -15.89
C SER A 2 -24.24 -45.85 -17.20
N ASP A 3 -25.00 -45.57 -18.25
CA ASP A 3 -24.60 -45.63 -19.65
C ASP A 3 -23.63 -44.51 -20.02
N LEU A 4 -23.82 -43.32 -19.41
CA LEU A 4 -22.91 -42.18 -19.58
C LEU A 4 -21.56 -42.42 -18.90
N ARG A 5 -21.54 -43.07 -17.73
CA ARG A 5 -20.30 -43.51 -17.07
C ARG A 5 -19.60 -44.63 -17.84
N GLN A 6 -20.37 -45.52 -18.48
CA GLN A 6 -19.82 -46.56 -19.35
C GLN A 6 -19.17 -45.95 -20.60
N ALA A 7 -19.84 -45.01 -21.28
CA ALA A 7 -19.31 -44.32 -22.45
C ALA A 7 -18.06 -43.48 -22.14
N LEU A 8 -17.96 -42.84 -20.97
CA LEU A 8 -16.74 -42.13 -20.55
C LEU A 8 -15.56 -43.10 -20.30
N ASN A 9 -15.83 -44.28 -19.74
CA ASN A 9 -14.79 -45.32 -19.58
C ASN A 9 -14.35 -45.92 -20.92
N GLU A 10 -15.27 -46.07 -21.88
CA GLU A 10 -14.97 -46.56 -23.22
C GLU A 10 -14.12 -45.54 -24.00
N LEU A 11 -14.47 -44.25 -23.93
CA LEU A 11 -13.64 -43.16 -24.45
C LEU A 11 -12.25 -43.13 -23.78
N ARG A 12 -12.15 -43.33 -22.46
CA ARG A 12 -10.85 -43.43 -21.77
C ARG A 12 -10.00 -44.56 -22.34
N GLN A 13 -10.56 -45.75 -22.55
CA GLN A 13 -9.83 -46.87 -23.15
C GLN A 13 -9.40 -46.58 -24.59
N GLN A 14 -10.23 -45.91 -25.40
CA GLN A 14 -9.88 -45.52 -26.77
C GLN A 14 -8.76 -44.47 -26.81
N ILE A 15 -8.74 -43.52 -25.85
CA ILE A 15 -7.64 -42.56 -25.67
C ILE A 15 -6.35 -43.26 -25.21
N GLU A 16 -6.45 -44.25 -24.31
CA GLU A 16 -5.30 -45.02 -23.80
C GLU A 16 -4.66 -45.90 -24.89
N MET A 17 -5.49 -46.59 -25.69
CA MET A 17 -5.06 -47.46 -26.80
C MET A 17 -4.63 -46.71 -28.08
N MET A 18 -4.71 -45.39 -28.09
CA MET A 18 -4.30 -44.55 -29.22
C MET A 18 -2.80 -44.77 -29.57
N PRO A 19 -2.46 -45.03 -30.84
CA PRO A 19 -1.06 -45.19 -31.26
C PRO A 19 -0.28 -43.87 -31.16
N ALA A 20 1.05 -43.97 -31.11
CA ALA A 20 1.94 -42.83 -30.90
C ALA A 20 1.90 -41.78 -32.03
N GLU A 21 1.46 -42.16 -33.24
CA GLU A 21 1.05 -41.23 -34.30
C GLU A 21 -0.35 -41.66 -34.79
N PRO A 22 -1.44 -41.04 -34.30
CA PRO A 22 -2.80 -41.37 -34.70
C PRO A 22 -3.20 -40.66 -36.00
N SER A 23 -4.02 -41.30 -36.83
CA SER A 23 -4.54 -40.67 -38.05
C SER A 23 -5.46 -39.50 -37.72
N ALA A 24 -5.46 -38.46 -38.57
CA ALA A 24 -6.27 -37.26 -38.37
C ALA A 24 -7.78 -37.58 -38.24
N THR A 25 -8.27 -38.58 -38.98
CA THR A 25 -9.63 -39.12 -38.89
C THR A 25 -9.95 -39.69 -37.51
N LEU A 26 -9.10 -40.58 -36.98
CA LEU A 26 -9.28 -41.20 -35.66
C LEU A 26 -9.28 -40.15 -34.53
N VAL A 27 -8.44 -39.11 -34.65
CA VAL A 27 -8.43 -37.98 -33.71
C VAL A 27 -9.73 -37.17 -33.80
N ALA A 28 -10.20 -36.87 -35.02
CA ALA A 28 -11.42 -36.11 -35.24
C ALA A 28 -12.68 -36.84 -34.74
N ASP A 29 -12.78 -38.15 -34.99
CA ASP A 29 -13.89 -38.98 -34.51
C ASP A 29 -13.95 -39.03 -32.98
N LEU A 30 -12.79 -39.22 -32.33
CA LEU A 30 -12.68 -39.22 -30.88
C LEU A 30 -12.95 -37.84 -30.27
N GLU A 31 -12.53 -36.75 -30.93
CA GLU A 31 -12.90 -35.38 -30.50
C GLU A 31 -14.41 -35.13 -30.63
N ALA A 32 -15.05 -35.61 -31.70
CA ALA A 32 -16.49 -35.48 -31.87
C ALA A 32 -17.27 -36.27 -30.80
N LEU A 33 -16.85 -37.51 -30.52
CA LEU A 33 -17.39 -38.35 -29.46
C LEU A 33 -17.22 -37.67 -28.09
N ALA A 34 -16.02 -37.19 -27.78
CA ALA A 34 -15.71 -36.51 -26.53
C ALA A 34 -16.49 -35.19 -26.34
N ARG A 35 -16.67 -34.38 -27.40
CA ARG A 35 -17.53 -33.16 -27.37
C ARG A 35 -19.00 -33.51 -27.09
N ASN A 36 -19.49 -34.61 -27.65
CA ASN A 36 -20.86 -35.09 -27.43
C ASN A 36 -21.05 -35.56 -25.97
N LEU A 37 -20.16 -36.42 -25.45
CA LEU A 37 -20.20 -36.85 -24.05
C LEU A 37 -20.01 -35.69 -23.06
N LEU A 38 -19.13 -34.73 -23.36
CA LEU A 38 -18.99 -33.51 -22.55
C LEU A 38 -20.31 -32.73 -22.48
N THR A 39 -21.00 -32.59 -23.62
CA THR A 39 -22.32 -31.92 -23.68
C THR A 39 -23.38 -32.68 -22.89
N GLN A 40 -23.43 -34.01 -23.00
CA GLN A 40 -24.36 -34.86 -22.23
C GLN A 40 -24.05 -34.89 -20.72
N SER A 41 -22.77 -34.74 -20.34
CA SER A 41 -22.32 -34.74 -18.94
C SER A 41 -22.62 -33.45 -18.19
N LYS A 42 -23.04 -32.39 -18.89
CA LYS A 42 -23.21 -31.04 -18.33
C LYS A 42 -24.30 -30.99 -17.26
N ASN A 43 -24.00 -30.31 -16.15
CA ASN A 43 -24.77 -30.29 -14.90
C ASN A 43 -24.94 -31.68 -14.24
N THR A 44 -24.04 -32.63 -14.51
CA THR A 44 -23.98 -33.94 -13.84
C THR A 44 -22.65 -34.11 -13.10
N PRO A 45 -22.54 -35.00 -12.09
CA PRO A 45 -21.27 -35.23 -11.39
C PRO A 45 -20.14 -35.79 -12.27
N PHE A 46 -20.43 -36.18 -13.52
CA PHE A 46 -19.44 -36.66 -14.48
C PHE A 46 -18.84 -35.55 -15.37
N GLU A 47 -19.29 -34.29 -15.24
CA GLU A 47 -18.82 -33.16 -16.05
C GLU A 47 -17.31 -32.90 -15.90
N ALA A 48 -16.77 -33.10 -14.69
CA ALA A 48 -15.34 -32.97 -14.43
C ALA A 48 -14.52 -34.06 -15.13
N GLU A 49 -14.97 -35.33 -15.05
CA GLU A 49 -14.33 -36.47 -15.71
C GLU A 49 -14.38 -36.34 -17.24
N ALA A 50 -15.49 -35.85 -17.79
CA ALA A 50 -15.62 -35.58 -19.22
C ALA A 50 -14.73 -34.41 -19.70
N ARG A 51 -14.61 -33.32 -18.92
CA ARG A 51 -13.64 -32.25 -19.20
C ARG A 51 -12.21 -32.75 -19.20
N GLU A 52 -11.85 -33.57 -18.21
CA GLU A 52 -10.49 -34.07 -18.07
C GLU A 52 -10.12 -34.99 -19.24
N LEU A 53 -10.98 -35.96 -19.60
CA LEU A 53 -10.77 -36.82 -20.78
C LEU A 53 -10.67 -36.02 -22.09
N PHE A 54 -11.47 -34.97 -22.26
CA PHE A 54 -11.35 -34.07 -23.42
C PHE A 54 -10.00 -33.33 -23.44
N SER A 55 -9.49 -32.89 -22.27
CA SER A 55 -8.18 -32.25 -22.18
C SER A 55 -7.01 -33.22 -22.42
N GLN A 56 -7.12 -34.48 -21.96
CA GLN A 56 -6.11 -35.52 -22.19
C GLN A 56 -6.05 -35.93 -23.67
N LEU A 57 -7.20 -36.01 -24.36
CA LEU A 57 -7.25 -36.20 -25.80
C LEU A 57 -6.58 -35.03 -26.56
N ALA A 58 -6.91 -33.79 -26.20
CA ALA A 58 -6.31 -32.59 -26.81
C ALA A 58 -4.79 -32.48 -26.57
N GLN A 59 -4.28 -32.99 -25.43
CA GLN A 59 -2.84 -33.08 -25.17
C GLN A 59 -2.18 -34.22 -25.96
N ARG A 60 -2.84 -35.38 -26.13
CA ARG A 60 -2.33 -36.48 -26.96
C ARG A 60 -2.36 -36.19 -28.47
N SER A 61 -3.29 -35.36 -28.96
CA SER A 61 -3.29 -34.88 -30.35
C SER A 61 -2.30 -33.73 -30.59
N ALA A 62 -1.82 -33.07 -29.52
CA ALA A 62 -0.81 -32.01 -29.55
C ALA A 62 0.63 -32.54 -29.46
N ILE A 63 0.98 -33.52 -30.30
CA ILE A 63 2.38 -33.91 -30.56
C ILE A 63 3.11 -32.71 -31.19
N PRO A 64 4.39 -32.42 -30.86
CA PRO A 64 5.10 -31.28 -31.42
C PRO A 64 5.30 -31.44 -32.93
N ALA A 65 4.47 -30.77 -33.73
CA ALA A 65 4.66 -30.71 -35.17
C ALA A 65 6.00 -30.05 -35.48
N THR A 66 6.85 -30.74 -36.26
CA THR A 66 8.19 -30.27 -36.67
C THR A 66 8.15 -29.10 -37.66
N ASN A 67 6.96 -28.62 -38.01
CA ASN A 67 6.71 -27.43 -38.82
C ASN A 67 5.68 -26.54 -38.07
N PRO A 68 6.03 -25.29 -37.68
CA PRO A 68 5.17 -24.45 -36.85
C PRO A 68 3.83 -24.07 -37.49
N ASN A 69 3.72 -24.16 -38.83
CA ASN A 69 2.52 -23.77 -39.57
C ASN A 69 1.34 -24.75 -39.44
N VAL A 70 1.57 -25.99 -38.95
CA VAL A 70 0.57 -27.07 -38.98
C VAL A 70 -0.73 -26.70 -38.23
N GLY A 71 -0.65 -25.92 -37.14
CA GLY A 71 -1.83 -25.42 -36.43
C GLY A 71 -2.65 -24.43 -37.27
N GLN A 72 -1.98 -23.52 -38.00
CA GLN A 72 -2.62 -22.56 -38.91
C GLN A 72 -3.24 -23.28 -40.11
N VAL A 73 -2.49 -24.18 -40.76
CA VAL A 73 -2.95 -25.00 -41.90
C VAL A 73 -4.21 -25.79 -41.53
N ARG A 74 -4.22 -26.52 -40.41
CA ARG A 74 -5.42 -27.23 -39.90
C ARG A 74 -6.60 -26.28 -39.67
N SER A 75 -6.36 -25.04 -39.23
CA SER A 75 -7.43 -24.05 -39.03
C SER A 75 -8.00 -23.51 -40.34
N LEU A 76 -7.17 -23.34 -41.38
CA LEU A 76 -7.56 -22.88 -42.71
C LEU A 76 -8.31 -23.98 -43.47
N ILE A 77 -7.77 -25.20 -43.50
CA ILE A 77 -8.43 -26.40 -44.03
C ILE A 77 -9.83 -26.56 -43.42
N ARG A 78 -9.96 -26.45 -42.09
CA ARG A 78 -11.26 -26.53 -41.43
C ARG A 78 -12.23 -25.43 -41.84
N LYS A 79 -11.77 -24.18 -42.00
CA LYS A 79 -12.61 -23.06 -42.49
C LYS A 79 -13.08 -23.31 -43.92
N ALA A 80 -12.20 -23.75 -44.82
CA ALA A 80 -12.52 -24.05 -46.21
C ALA A 80 -13.50 -25.24 -46.32
N ARG A 81 -13.23 -26.34 -45.61
CA ARG A 81 -14.11 -27.52 -45.54
C ARG A 81 -15.53 -27.16 -45.10
N ILE A 82 -15.67 -26.39 -44.02
CA ILE A 82 -16.98 -25.93 -43.53
C ILE A 82 -17.71 -25.10 -44.60
N ARG A 83 -17.01 -24.24 -45.35
CA ARG A 83 -17.61 -23.50 -46.46
C ARG A 83 -18.01 -24.41 -47.62
N ILE A 84 -17.14 -25.31 -48.08
CA ILE A 84 -17.45 -26.25 -49.19
C ILE A 84 -18.63 -27.17 -48.86
N GLU A 85 -18.79 -27.55 -47.58
CA GLU A 85 -19.89 -28.38 -47.08
C GLU A 85 -21.22 -27.59 -46.89
N ILE A 86 -21.16 -26.28 -46.64
CA ILE A 86 -22.34 -25.41 -46.40
C ILE A 86 -22.74 -24.59 -47.64
N ALA A 87 -21.84 -24.42 -48.61
CA ALA A 87 -21.98 -23.53 -49.77
C ALA A 87 -23.28 -23.76 -50.56
N GLY A 88 -24.15 -22.75 -50.53
CA GLY A 88 -25.36 -22.65 -51.34
C GLY A 88 -25.21 -21.78 -52.60
N ASP A 89 -24.11 -21.04 -52.73
CA ASP A 89 -23.77 -20.24 -53.90
C ASP A 89 -22.29 -20.41 -54.30
N ASP A 90 -21.90 -19.83 -55.44
CA ASP A 90 -20.53 -19.89 -55.95
C ASP A 90 -19.55 -19.01 -55.16
N ARG A 91 -20.00 -18.03 -54.37
CA ARG A 91 -19.11 -17.09 -53.65
C ARG A 91 -18.47 -17.73 -52.42
N ASP A 92 -19.23 -18.55 -51.69
CA ASP A 92 -18.68 -19.35 -50.59
C ASP A 92 -17.62 -20.35 -51.08
N LEU A 93 -17.75 -20.84 -52.32
CA LEU A 93 -16.76 -21.68 -52.99
C LEU A 93 -15.51 -20.88 -53.41
N ASP A 94 -15.70 -19.69 -53.99
CA ASP A 94 -14.60 -18.81 -54.38
C ASP A 94 -13.74 -18.40 -53.17
N GLU A 95 -14.38 -17.99 -52.05
CA GLU A 95 -13.72 -17.70 -50.77
C GLU A 95 -13.05 -18.93 -50.15
N ALA A 96 -13.64 -20.13 -50.30
CA ALA A 96 -13.01 -21.37 -49.83
C ALA A 96 -11.74 -21.72 -50.62
N ILE A 97 -11.71 -21.48 -51.93
CA ILE A 97 -10.53 -21.69 -52.77
C ILE A 97 -9.40 -20.72 -52.37
N ASP A 98 -9.71 -19.48 -52.03
CA ASP A 98 -8.70 -18.51 -51.57
C ASP A 98 -8.14 -18.85 -50.19
N ILE A 99 -8.97 -19.37 -49.27
CA ILE A 99 -8.51 -19.92 -47.97
C ILE A 99 -7.63 -21.16 -48.17
N LEU A 100 -7.93 -22.02 -49.15
CA LEU A 100 -7.08 -23.16 -49.51
C LEU A 100 -5.77 -22.71 -50.18
N ALA A 101 -5.78 -21.63 -50.95
CA ALA A 101 -4.57 -21.04 -51.53
C ALA A 101 -3.65 -20.41 -50.47
N GLU A 102 -4.19 -19.85 -49.39
CA GLU A 102 -3.41 -19.44 -48.20
C GLU A 102 -2.79 -20.68 -47.52
N ALA A 103 -3.59 -21.73 -47.28
CA ALA A 103 -3.11 -22.96 -46.65
C ALA A 103 -2.01 -23.64 -47.48
N LEU A 104 -2.16 -23.69 -48.81
CA LEU A 104 -1.20 -24.29 -49.73
C LEU A 104 0.14 -23.54 -49.78
N ALA A 105 0.14 -22.23 -49.52
CA ALA A 105 1.36 -21.44 -49.39
C ALA A 105 2.16 -21.75 -48.11
N LEU A 106 1.52 -22.38 -47.11
CA LEU A 106 2.13 -22.73 -45.82
C LEU A 106 2.59 -24.20 -45.74
N ASP A 107 1.95 -25.09 -46.50
CA ASP A 107 2.24 -26.53 -46.57
C ASP A 107 1.86 -27.12 -47.96
N PRO A 108 2.74 -26.99 -48.98
CA PRO A 108 2.40 -27.34 -50.38
C PRO A 108 2.17 -28.83 -50.66
N GLU A 109 2.70 -29.74 -49.82
CA GLU A 109 2.59 -31.19 -50.01
C GLU A 109 1.35 -31.80 -49.31
N ASN A 110 0.50 -30.96 -48.71
CA ASN A 110 -0.61 -31.41 -47.88
C ASN A 110 -1.78 -31.98 -48.69
N ILE A 111 -1.93 -33.31 -48.65
CA ILE A 111 -2.92 -34.09 -49.41
C ILE A 111 -4.37 -33.59 -49.20
N GLU A 112 -4.73 -33.16 -47.99
CA GLU A 112 -6.10 -32.71 -47.67
C GLU A 112 -6.44 -31.37 -48.36
N ILE A 113 -5.45 -30.50 -48.59
CA ILE A 113 -5.64 -29.25 -49.35
C ILE A 113 -5.91 -29.57 -50.82
N HIS A 114 -5.15 -30.50 -51.41
CA HIS A 114 -5.31 -30.94 -52.79
C HIS A 114 -6.68 -31.60 -53.04
N GLU A 115 -7.14 -32.43 -52.11
CA GLU A 115 -8.47 -33.06 -52.17
C GLU A 115 -9.61 -32.04 -52.13
N LEU A 116 -9.56 -31.06 -51.20
CA LEU A 116 -10.57 -30.00 -51.10
C LEU A 116 -10.54 -29.04 -52.31
N LEU A 117 -9.37 -28.74 -52.87
CA LEU A 117 -9.25 -27.97 -54.11
C LEU A 117 -9.86 -28.72 -55.31
N HIS A 118 -9.65 -30.04 -55.40
CA HIS A 118 -10.27 -30.88 -56.43
C HIS A 118 -11.80 -30.93 -56.27
N GLN A 119 -12.31 -31.03 -55.03
CA GLN A 119 -13.74 -31.01 -54.73
C GLN A 119 -14.39 -29.66 -55.10
N ALA A 120 -13.68 -28.54 -54.89
CA ALA A 120 -14.14 -27.22 -55.31
C ALA A 120 -14.12 -27.06 -56.85
N ALA A 121 -13.08 -27.55 -57.53
CA ALA A 121 -12.96 -27.54 -58.99
C ALA A 121 -14.12 -28.28 -59.69
N GLN A 122 -14.65 -29.35 -59.10
CA GLN A 122 -15.79 -30.10 -59.64
C GLN A 122 -17.13 -29.32 -59.60
N ARG A 123 -17.24 -28.22 -58.83
CA ARG A 123 -18.51 -27.49 -58.67
C ARG A 123 -18.85 -26.56 -59.83
N SER A 124 -17.87 -25.89 -60.43
CA SER A 124 -18.11 -25.03 -61.61
C SER A 124 -16.86 -24.89 -62.49
N ALA A 125 -17.08 -24.62 -63.79
CA ALA A 125 -15.99 -24.44 -64.75
C ALA A 125 -15.10 -23.22 -64.46
N GLN A 126 -15.62 -22.19 -63.76
CA GLN A 126 -14.83 -21.04 -63.34
C GLN A 126 -13.91 -21.39 -62.16
N HIS A 127 -14.42 -22.13 -61.16
CA HIS A 127 -13.62 -22.65 -60.06
C HIS A 127 -12.53 -23.61 -60.55
N MET A 128 -12.84 -24.46 -61.54
CA MET A 128 -11.87 -25.35 -62.18
C MET A 128 -10.66 -24.59 -62.76
N LEU A 129 -10.88 -23.46 -63.45
CA LEU A 129 -9.80 -22.61 -63.97
C LEU A 129 -8.96 -21.95 -62.85
N LYS A 130 -9.61 -21.47 -61.78
CA LYS A 130 -8.94 -20.90 -60.59
C LYS A 130 -8.02 -21.95 -59.94
N VAL A 131 -8.51 -23.17 -59.76
CA VAL A 131 -7.76 -24.30 -59.20
C VAL A 131 -6.66 -24.79 -60.15
N GLN A 132 -6.87 -24.81 -61.47
CA GLN A 132 -5.85 -25.15 -62.46
C GLN A 132 -4.69 -24.14 -62.46
N GLY A 133 -4.96 -22.86 -62.21
CA GLY A 133 -3.95 -21.84 -61.96
C GLY A 133 -3.10 -22.11 -60.70
N LEU A 134 -3.74 -22.55 -59.61
CA LEU A 134 -3.05 -22.96 -58.38
C LEU A 134 -2.21 -24.24 -58.62
N ALA A 135 -2.74 -25.23 -59.32
CA ALA A 135 -2.03 -26.47 -59.71
C ALA A 135 -0.76 -26.16 -60.50
N THR A 136 -0.86 -25.26 -61.49
CA THR A 136 0.28 -24.81 -62.29
C THR A 136 1.31 -24.03 -61.45
N ARG A 137 0.86 -23.25 -60.45
CA ARG A 137 1.74 -22.43 -59.59
C ARG A 137 2.50 -23.25 -58.54
N TYR A 138 1.88 -24.28 -57.98
CA TYR A 138 2.44 -25.08 -56.88
C TYR A 138 2.91 -26.49 -57.29
N GLY A 139 2.67 -26.91 -58.53
CA GLY A 139 3.29 -28.10 -59.12
C GLY A 139 2.58 -29.43 -58.84
N PHE A 140 1.28 -29.41 -58.54
CA PHE A 140 0.48 -30.62 -58.30
C PHE A 140 -0.44 -30.95 -59.50
N THR A 141 -0.83 -32.22 -59.62
CA THR A 141 -1.72 -32.72 -60.68
C THR A 141 -3.10 -33.05 -60.12
N LEU A 142 -4.17 -32.53 -60.75
CA LEU A 142 -5.51 -33.07 -60.53
C LEU A 142 -5.61 -34.42 -61.24
N SER A 143 -6.06 -35.46 -60.53
CA SER A 143 -6.28 -36.78 -61.10
C SER A 143 -7.62 -36.81 -61.84
N GLU A 144 -7.58 -36.90 -63.17
CA GLU A 144 -8.77 -37.18 -63.98
C GLU A 144 -9.15 -38.66 -63.82
N ASP A 145 -10.29 -38.94 -63.18
CA ASP A 145 -10.95 -40.25 -63.32
C ASP A 145 -12.10 -40.12 -64.33
N THR A 146 -12.01 -40.88 -65.43
CA THR A 146 -12.82 -40.66 -66.63
C THR A 146 -14.07 -41.53 -66.65
N THR A 147 -15.25 -40.91 -66.53
CA THR A 147 -16.51 -41.52 -66.99
C THR A 147 -17.19 -40.64 -68.03
N SER A 148 -16.98 -40.99 -69.30
CA SER A 148 -17.74 -40.49 -70.44
C SER A 148 -19.24 -40.72 -70.24
N ASP A 149 -20.05 -39.68 -70.49
CA ASP A 149 -21.16 -39.84 -71.42
C ASP A 149 -21.45 -38.53 -72.18
N SER A 150 -20.92 -38.43 -73.40
CA SER A 150 -21.24 -37.36 -74.36
C SER A 150 -21.90 -37.98 -75.58
N ALA A 151 -23.23 -38.08 -75.51
CA ALA A 151 -24.05 -38.50 -76.64
C ALA A 151 -24.12 -37.37 -77.69
N SER A 152 -23.53 -37.61 -78.85
CA SER A 152 -23.63 -36.72 -80.02
C SER A 152 -25.00 -36.83 -80.70
N ASP A 153 -25.56 -35.70 -81.16
CA ASP A 153 -26.03 -35.61 -82.55
C ASP A 153 -26.06 -34.14 -83.04
N PRO A 154 -25.90 -33.84 -84.36
CA PRO A 154 -25.57 -32.49 -84.84
C PRO A 154 -26.66 -31.83 -85.74
N THR A 155 -26.27 -30.73 -86.41
CA THR A 155 -27.04 -29.88 -87.35
C THR A 155 -28.01 -28.87 -86.69
N THR A 156 -28.28 -27.68 -87.24
CA THR A 156 -28.08 -27.18 -88.62
C THR A 156 -27.44 -25.78 -88.65
N SER A 157 -26.69 -25.47 -89.71
CA SER A 157 -25.98 -24.20 -89.91
C SER A 157 -26.84 -23.08 -90.53
N THR A 158 -26.72 -21.85 -90.02
CA THR A 158 -26.87 -20.64 -90.87
C THR A 158 -25.98 -19.49 -90.38
N ASN A 159 -24.93 -19.16 -91.12
CA ASN A 159 -24.24 -17.87 -90.97
C ASN A 159 -25.06 -16.77 -91.66
N THR A 160 -25.17 -15.58 -91.05
CA THR A 160 -24.95 -14.22 -91.65
C THR A 160 -25.10 -13.11 -90.58
N THR A 161 -24.58 -13.31 -89.35
CA THR A 161 -24.49 -12.22 -88.32
C THR A 161 -23.25 -12.36 -87.40
N SER A 162 -22.28 -13.18 -87.79
CA SER A 162 -21.25 -13.73 -86.89
C SER A 162 -20.05 -12.83 -86.64
N ILE A 163 -20.07 -11.56 -87.06
CA ILE A 163 -18.96 -10.60 -86.86
C ILE A 163 -19.31 -9.60 -85.77
N ASP A 164 -20.49 -8.96 -85.83
CA ASP A 164 -20.94 -8.06 -84.75
C ASP A 164 -21.10 -8.81 -83.42
N ALA A 165 -21.61 -10.04 -83.44
CA ALA A 165 -21.77 -10.85 -82.22
C ALA A 165 -20.44 -11.28 -81.59
N THR A 166 -19.36 -11.47 -82.37
CA THR A 166 -18.02 -11.70 -81.80
C THR A 166 -17.41 -10.41 -81.27
N ASN A 167 -17.60 -9.29 -81.97
CA ASN A 167 -17.11 -7.99 -81.53
C ASN A 167 -17.80 -7.53 -80.22
N GLU A 168 -19.10 -7.75 -80.09
CA GLU A 168 -19.86 -7.49 -78.85
C GLU A 168 -19.36 -8.39 -77.71
N ALA A 169 -19.14 -9.68 -77.96
CA ALA A 169 -18.61 -10.60 -76.94
C ALA A 169 -17.16 -10.24 -76.53
N GLU A 170 -16.30 -9.83 -77.46
CA GLU A 170 -14.93 -9.38 -77.17
C GLU A 170 -14.94 -8.09 -76.32
N LEU A 171 -15.78 -7.12 -76.70
CA LEU A 171 -15.92 -5.86 -75.97
C LEU A 171 -16.60 -6.02 -74.60
N LEU A 172 -17.56 -6.93 -74.44
CA LEU A 172 -18.11 -7.30 -73.13
C LEU A 172 -17.06 -7.94 -72.21
N ASN A 173 -16.15 -8.74 -72.76
CA ASN A 173 -15.00 -9.26 -71.99
C ASN A 173 -14.01 -8.15 -71.62
N GLU A 174 -13.77 -7.15 -72.47
CA GLU A 174 -12.97 -5.97 -72.13
C GLU A 174 -13.62 -5.16 -70.99
N ILE A 175 -14.93 -4.86 -71.10
CA ILE A 175 -15.72 -4.15 -70.07
C ILE A 175 -15.64 -4.87 -68.72
N ALA A 176 -15.83 -6.19 -68.70
CA ALA A 176 -15.71 -6.99 -67.48
C ALA A 176 -14.26 -6.95 -66.94
N SER A 177 -13.26 -7.07 -67.82
CA SER A 177 -11.85 -7.03 -67.43
C SER A 177 -11.45 -5.68 -66.80
N THR A 178 -11.85 -4.55 -67.38
CA THR A 178 -11.56 -3.22 -66.82
C THR A 178 -12.32 -2.97 -65.52
N TYR A 179 -13.55 -3.49 -65.39
CA TYR A 179 -14.33 -3.40 -64.16
C TYR A 179 -13.64 -4.13 -63.01
N TYR A 180 -13.21 -5.37 -63.24
CA TYR A 180 -12.49 -6.16 -62.23
C TYR A 180 -11.08 -5.65 -61.96
N ALA A 181 -10.43 -4.98 -62.93
CA ALA A 181 -9.16 -4.27 -62.73
C ALA A 181 -9.29 -2.94 -61.95
N GLY A 182 -10.52 -2.51 -61.63
CA GLY A 182 -10.80 -1.27 -60.90
C GLY A 182 -10.65 0.01 -61.73
N ASP A 183 -10.65 -0.08 -63.06
CA ASP A 183 -10.67 1.09 -63.95
C ASP A 183 -12.14 1.40 -64.33
N TYR A 184 -12.84 2.02 -63.38
CA TYR A 184 -14.26 2.34 -63.54
C TYR A 184 -14.50 3.44 -64.58
N GLU A 185 -13.59 4.39 -64.75
CA GLU A 185 -13.67 5.39 -65.82
C GLU A 185 -13.62 4.71 -67.19
N ARG A 186 -12.64 3.82 -67.41
CA ARG A 186 -12.53 3.06 -68.66
C ARG A 186 -13.70 2.11 -68.88
N THR A 187 -14.22 1.49 -67.82
CA THR A 187 -15.40 0.61 -67.89
C THR A 187 -16.63 1.35 -68.42
N ILE A 188 -16.84 2.60 -67.97
CA ILE A 188 -17.94 3.44 -68.45
C ILE A 188 -17.73 3.80 -69.93
N GLU A 189 -16.52 4.22 -70.33
CA GLU A 189 -16.19 4.53 -71.74
C GLU A 189 -16.44 3.35 -72.70
N LEU A 190 -16.14 2.11 -72.26
CA LEU A 190 -16.34 0.91 -73.06
C LEU A 190 -17.81 0.51 -73.10
N ALA A 191 -18.52 0.57 -71.97
CA ALA A 191 -19.95 0.21 -71.90
C ALA A 191 -20.86 1.17 -72.68
N GLU A 192 -20.48 2.44 -72.85
CA GLU A 192 -21.19 3.39 -73.71
C GLU A 192 -21.13 3.05 -75.21
N GLN A 193 -20.17 2.21 -75.63
CA GLN A 193 -20.07 1.72 -77.01
C GLN A 193 -21.05 0.56 -77.30
N LEU A 194 -21.64 -0.05 -76.25
CA LEU A 194 -22.70 -1.07 -76.34
C LEU A 194 -24.02 -0.60 -75.69
N PRO A 195 -24.67 0.46 -76.21
CA PRO A 195 -25.89 1.02 -75.63
C PRO A 195 -27.13 0.12 -75.78
N GLN A 196 -27.03 -1.00 -76.50
CA GLN A 196 -28.10 -2.00 -76.67
C GLN A 196 -27.93 -3.23 -75.76
N SER A 197 -26.76 -3.38 -75.10
CA SER A 197 -26.41 -4.59 -74.36
C SER A 197 -26.70 -4.41 -72.86
N GLU A 198 -27.64 -5.19 -72.33
CA GLU A 198 -28.09 -5.09 -70.92
C GLU A 198 -26.93 -5.31 -69.94
N GLN A 199 -26.03 -6.26 -70.22
CA GLN A 199 -24.85 -6.54 -69.40
C GLN A 199 -23.86 -5.38 -69.38
N ALA A 200 -23.64 -4.70 -70.52
CA ALA A 200 -22.79 -3.52 -70.57
C ALA A 200 -23.35 -2.39 -69.70
N GLN A 201 -24.67 -2.15 -69.74
CA GLN A 201 -25.31 -1.14 -68.90
C GLN A 201 -25.27 -1.51 -67.40
N GLU A 202 -25.36 -2.80 -67.06
CA GLU A 202 -25.18 -3.25 -65.67
C GLU A 202 -23.75 -3.01 -65.15
N PHE A 203 -22.71 -3.30 -65.97
CA PHE A 203 -21.32 -2.98 -65.62
C PHE A 203 -21.09 -1.46 -65.54
N LYS A 204 -21.68 -0.66 -66.43
CA LYS A 204 -21.64 0.81 -66.35
C LYS A 204 -22.23 1.29 -65.03
N GLN A 205 -23.44 0.85 -64.67
CA GLN A 205 -24.11 1.29 -63.44
C GLN A 205 -23.31 0.91 -62.18
N LYS A 206 -22.69 -0.28 -62.15
CA LYS A 206 -21.79 -0.71 -61.06
C LYS A 206 -20.50 0.13 -61.00
N ALA A 207 -19.93 0.47 -62.15
CA ALA A 207 -18.75 1.33 -62.23
C ALA A 207 -19.05 2.77 -61.77
N GLU A 208 -20.20 3.33 -62.16
CA GLU A 208 -20.69 4.63 -61.69
C GLU A 208 -20.91 4.64 -60.18
N ASP A 209 -21.54 3.61 -59.60
CA ASP A 209 -21.73 3.50 -58.14
C ASP A 209 -20.40 3.38 -57.38
N ASN A 210 -19.48 2.53 -57.82
CA ASN A 210 -18.15 2.39 -57.18
C ASN A 210 -17.35 3.70 -57.25
N LEU A 211 -17.35 4.39 -58.40
CA LEU A 211 -16.68 5.66 -58.60
C LEU A 211 -17.29 6.78 -57.73
N MET A 212 -18.62 6.86 -57.66
CA MET A 212 -19.34 7.80 -56.79
C MET A 212 -19.14 7.51 -55.29
N ARG A 213 -18.81 6.27 -54.92
CA ARG A 213 -18.56 5.83 -53.54
C ARG A 213 -17.08 5.80 -53.15
N GLY A 214 -16.17 6.14 -54.07
CA GLY A 214 -14.72 6.13 -53.83
C GLY A 214 -14.14 4.73 -53.53
N ILE A 215 -14.82 3.67 -53.95
CA ILE A 215 -14.41 2.28 -53.71
C ILE A 215 -13.33 1.92 -54.74
N VAL A 216 -12.19 1.38 -54.28
CA VAL A 216 -11.04 1.03 -55.14
C VAL A 216 -10.54 -0.37 -54.78
N PRO A 217 -10.41 -1.31 -55.73
CA PRO A 217 -9.86 -2.63 -55.46
C PRO A 217 -8.39 -2.57 -55.00
N ASP A 218 -7.99 -3.40 -54.04
CA ASP A 218 -6.64 -3.37 -53.45
C ASP A 218 -5.51 -3.44 -54.50
N HIS A 219 -5.67 -4.27 -55.53
CA HIS A 219 -4.69 -4.44 -56.61
C HIS A 219 -4.57 -3.21 -57.53
N ARG A 220 -5.57 -2.31 -57.56
CA ARG A 220 -5.53 -1.05 -58.33
C ARG A 220 -4.74 0.04 -57.59
N ILE A 221 -4.63 -0.07 -56.26
CA ILE A 221 -3.93 0.89 -55.39
C ILE A 221 -2.41 0.68 -55.46
N PRO A 222 -1.59 1.72 -55.72
CA PRO A 222 -0.13 1.59 -55.78
C PRO A 222 0.47 1.00 -54.49
N PHE A 223 1.50 0.16 -54.65
CA PHE A 223 2.20 -0.46 -53.52
C PHE A 223 2.63 0.56 -52.46
N ASP A 224 3.25 1.66 -52.87
CA ASP A 224 3.73 2.70 -51.95
C ASP A 224 2.59 3.42 -51.21
N ALA A 225 1.43 3.62 -51.87
CA ALA A 225 0.24 4.19 -51.24
C ALA A 225 -0.31 3.24 -50.15
N ARG A 226 -0.36 1.94 -50.42
CA ARG A 226 -0.76 0.92 -49.43
C ARG A 226 0.24 0.81 -48.28
N VAL A 227 1.54 0.97 -48.55
CA VAL A 227 2.58 0.99 -47.50
C VAL A 227 2.43 2.22 -46.62
N ALA A 228 2.24 3.41 -47.20
CA ALA A 228 1.98 4.65 -46.45
C ALA A 228 0.70 4.54 -45.59
N TYR A 229 -0.40 4.04 -46.17
CA TYR A 229 -1.67 3.80 -45.46
C TYR A 229 -1.52 2.81 -44.29
N ASN A 230 -0.90 1.65 -44.51
CA ASN A 230 -0.72 0.65 -43.46
C ASN A 230 0.27 1.10 -42.36
N ARG A 231 1.24 1.95 -42.71
CA ARG A 231 2.11 2.62 -41.74
C ARG A 231 1.33 3.68 -40.94
N ALA A 232 0.48 4.48 -41.57
CA ALA A 232 -0.43 5.42 -40.89
C ALA A 232 -1.35 4.69 -39.90
N ASN A 233 -2.03 3.62 -40.34
CA ASN A 233 -2.87 2.75 -39.48
C ASN A 233 -2.09 2.18 -38.28
N SER A 234 -0.78 1.91 -38.45
CA SER A 234 0.09 1.44 -37.37
C SER A 234 0.48 2.55 -36.39
N LEU A 235 0.62 3.79 -36.87
CA LEU A 235 0.83 4.97 -36.02
C LEU A 235 -0.43 5.37 -35.26
N VAL A 236 -1.63 5.25 -35.85
CA VAL A 236 -2.91 5.43 -35.13
C VAL A 236 -3.01 4.46 -33.94
N ARG A 237 -2.70 3.18 -34.16
CA ARG A 237 -2.63 2.17 -33.09
C ARG A 237 -1.55 2.46 -32.03
N ALA A 238 -0.48 3.16 -32.40
CA ALA A 238 0.56 3.63 -31.49
C ALA A 238 0.28 5.02 -30.89
N GLY A 239 -0.90 5.61 -31.16
CA GLY A 239 -1.28 6.93 -30.68
C GLY A 239 -0.50 8.10 -31.29
N ASN A 240 0.22 7.95 -32.39
CA ASN A 240 0.90 9.06 -33.07
C ASN A 240 0.03 9.55 -34.23
N TYR A 241 -0.89 10.48 -33.94
CA TYR A 241 -1.93 10.89 -34.89
C TYR A 241 -1.43 11.92 -35.90
N GLU A 242 -0.50 12.76 -35.47
CA GLU A 242 0.08 13.87 -36.21
C GLU A 242 0.97 13.35 -37.36
N GLU A 243 1.77 12.31 -37.13
CA GLU A 243 2.53 11.61 -38.17
C GLU A 243 1.62 10.66 -39.00
N ALA A 244 0.56 10.09 -38.40
CA ALA A 244 -0.41 9.29 -39.15
C ALA A 244 -1.16 10.13 -40.19
N GLU A 245 -1.65 11.32 -39.83
CA GLU A 245 -2.29 12.27 -40.75
C GLU A 245 -1.36 12.60 -41.93
N ARG A 246 -0.07 12.86 -41.65
CA ARG A 246 0.94 13.11 -42.67
C ARG A 246 1.07 11.95 -43.66
N LEU A 247 1.09 10.71 -43.17
CA LEU A 247 1.16 9.50 -44.02
C LEU A 247 -0.17 9.18 -44.74
N TYR A 248 -1.33 9.51 -44.17
CA TYR A 248 -2.61 9.41 -44.89
C TYR A 248 -2.68 10.41 -46.05
N ARG A 249 -2.19 11.65 -45.86
CA ARG A 249 -2.05 12.64 -46.94
C ARG A 249 -1.08 12.17 -48.02
N GLU A 250 0.05 11.58 -47.63
CA GLU A 250 1.05 10.98 -48.54
C GLU A 250 0.45 9.81 -49.35
N ALA A 251 -0.28 8.90 -48.69
CA ALA A 251 -0.98 7.78 -49.34
C ALA A 251 -2.00 8.27 -50.38
N ARG A 252 -2.77 9.32 -50.05
CA ARG A 252 -3.72 9.94 -51.00
C ARG A 252 -3.01 10.57 -52.19
N GLU A 253 -1.92 11.30 -51.97
CA GLU A 253 -1.15 11.94 -53.06
C GLU A 253 -0.50 10.90 -53.99
N ILE A 254 -0.06 9.75 -53.48
CA ILE A 254 0.42 8.63 -54.32
C ILE A 254 -0.74 8.02 -55.13
N ALA A 255 -1.91 7.85 -54.53
CA ALA A 255 -3.11 7.35 -55.22
C ALA A 255 -3.57 8.31 -56.33
N GLU A 256 -3.70 9.61 -56.02
CA GLU A 256 -4.04 10.69 -56.97
C GLU A 256 -3.10 10.69 -58.18
N ARG A 257 -1.77 10.61 -57.95
CA ARG A 257 -0.75 10.53 -59.02
C ARG A 257 -0.84 9.27 -59.88
N SER A 258 -1.53 8.22 -59.42
CA SER A 258 -1.79 6.99 -60.18
C SER A 258 -3.16 6.96 -60.88
N GLY A 259 -3.85 8.09 -60.93
CA GLY A 259 -5.19 8.23 -61.53
C GLY A 259 -6.35 7.84 -60.62
N ILE A 260 -6.10 7.51 -59.34
CA ILE A 260 -7.16 7.23 -58.37
C ILE A 260 -7.61 8.56 -57.77
N ARG A 261 -8.69 9.13 -58.30
CA ARG A 261 -9.17 10.49 -57.92
C ARG A 261 -9.83 10.54 -56.54
N SER A 262 -10.39 9.42 -56.08
CA SER A 262 -10.96 9.24 -54.75
C SER A 262 -10.59 7.86 -54.24
N TRP A 263 -10.24 7.78 -52.96
CA TRP A 263 -10.03 6.53 -52.23
C TRP A 263 -10.66 6.67 -50.85
N LYS A 264 -11.88 6.14 -50.74
CA LYS A 264 -12.77 6.34 -49.60
C LYS A 264 -12.09 6.03 -48.26
N ASP A 265 -11.32 4.95 -48.17
CA ASP A 265 -10.75 4.52 -46.88
C ASP A 265 -9.72 5.53 -46.34
N VAL A 266 -8.91 6.13 -47.24
CA VAL A 266 -8.00 7.23 -46.88
C VAL A 266 -8.75 8.53 -46.60
N GLU A 267 -9.79 8.85 -47.36
CA GLU A 267 -10.61 10.04 -47.11
C GLU A 267 -11.36 9.96 -45.76
N GLN A 268 -11.88 8.78 -45.42
CA GLN A 268 -12.52 8.51 -44.13
C GLN A 268 -11.49 8.54 -42.99
N ALA A 269 -10.34 7.87 -43.14
CA ALA A 269 -9.27 7.91 -42.15
C ALA A 269 -8.71 9.34 -41.93
N LEU A 270 -8.69 10.18 -42.97
CA LEU A 270 -8.34 11.60 -42.87
C LEU A 270 -9.37 12.44 -42.09
N LEU A 271 -10.63 12.02 -42.01
CA LEU A 271 -11.62 12.64 -41.13
C LEU A 271 -11.46 12.12 -39.69
N GLU A 272 -11.43 10.79 -39.52
CA GLU A 272 -11.27 10.14 -38.20
C GLU A 272 -9.99 10.60 -37.47
N ILE A 273 -8.89 10.84 -38.19
CA ILE A 273 -7.65 11.33 -37.57
C ILE A 273 -7.73 12.78 -37.10
N GLN A 274 -8.54 13.64 -37.74
CA GLN A 274 -8.77 15.01 -37.27
C GLN A 274 -9.56 15.01 -35.96
N ASP A 275 -10.56 14.14 -35.83
CA ASP A 275 -11.33 13.94 -34.60
C ASP A 275 -10.44 13.38 -33.46
N LEU A 276 -9.54 12.43 -33.76
CA LEU A 276 -8.55 11.91 -32.81
C LEU A 276 -7.56 12.98 -32.32
N VAL A 277 -7.04 13.84 -33.22
CA VAL A 277 -6.18 14.99 -32.85
C VAL A 277 -6.94 16.01 -32.00
N LEU A 278 -8.19 16.34 -32.36
CA LEU A 278 -9.02 17.27 -31.60
C LEU A 278 -9.36 16.72 -30.21
N ALA A 279 -9.71 15.43 -30.11
CA ALA A 279 -9.92 14.76 -28.83
C ALA A 279 -8.67 14.84 -27.94
N ARG A 280 -7.48 14.52 -28.48
CA ARG A 280 -6.21 14.70 -27.77
C ARG A 280 -5.98 16.13 -27.29
N GLN A 281 -6.26 17.13 -28.13
CA GLN A 281 -6.10 18.53 -27.73
C GLN A 281 -7.05 18.88 -26.57
N LEU A 282 -8.30 18.40 -26.61
CA LEU A 282 -9.27 18.59 -25.54
C LEU A 282 -8.84 17.89 -24.24
N LEU A 283 -8.25 16.70 -24.31
CA LEU A 283 -7.64 16.05 -23.14
C LEU A 283 -6.48 16.89 -22.57
N ALA A 284 -5.55 17.35 -23.41
CA ALA A 284 -4.40 18.16 -22.98
C ALA A 284 -4.81 19.52 -22.40
N ASP A 285 -5.86 20.16 -22.94
CA ASP A 285 -6.44 21.38 -22.36
C ASP A 285 -7.17 21.10 -21.04
N GLY A 286 -7.85 19.96 -20.91
CA GLY A 286 -8.46 19.53 -19.65
C GLY A 286 -7.40 19.26 -18.56
N ASP A 287 -6.30 18.59 -18.91
CA ASP A 287 -5.18 18.31 -18.01
C ASP A 287 -4.51 19.61 -17.51
N ARG A 288 -4.42 20.65 -18.37
CA ARG A 288 -3.97 22.00 -17.98
C ARG A 288 -4.92 22.69 -17.00
N LEU A 289 -6.23 22.65 -17.26
CA LEU A 289 -7.25 23.27 -16.39
C LEU A 289 -7.33 22.55 -15.04
N LEU A 290 -7.15 21.24 -15.01
CA LEU A 290 -7.07 20.46 -13.78
C LEU A 290 -5.86 20.88 -12.93
N ALA A 291 -4.69 21.08 -13.56
CA ALA A 291 -3.50 21.62 -12.91
C ALA A 291 -3.64 23.10 -12.47
N ALA A 292 -4.55 23.86 -13.08
CA ALA A 292 -4.91 25.24 -12.71
C ALA A 292 -5.99 25.33 -11.61
N ASP A 293 -6.43 24.20 -11.04
CA ASP A 293 -7.51 24.11 -10.03
C ASP A 293 -8.92 24.44 -10.58
N GLU A 294 -9.11 24.39 -11.89
CA GLU A 294 -10.34 24.74 -12.64
C GLU A 294 -11.15 23.49 -13.05
N TRP A 295 -11.45 22.63 -12.05
CA TRP A 295 -11.96 21.28 -12.25
C TRP A 295 -13.25 21.18 -13.08
N SER A 296 -14.14 22.17 -12.99
CA SER A 296 -15.38 22.23 -13.77
C SER A 296 -15.13 22.46 -15.27
N GLU A 297 -14.11 23.25 -15.62
CA GLU A 297 -13.74 23.49 -17.01
C GLU A 297 -12.92 22.33 -17.57
N ALA A 298 -12.04 21.74 -16.76
CA ALA A 298 -11.35 20.49 -17.09
C ALA A 298 -12.35 19.37 -17.44
N LEU A 299 -13.36 19.16 -16.59
CA LEU A 299 -14.43 18.19 -16.84
C LEU A 299 -15.18 18.47 -18.16
N SER A 300 -15.50 19.75 -18.44
CA SER A 300 -16.15 20.17 -19.68
C SER A 300 -15.30 19.86 -20.92
N LYS A 301 -13.97 20.03 -20.85
CA LYS A 301 -13.05 19.64 -21.93
C LYS A 301 -13.02 18.12 -22.15
N TYR A 302 -12.94 17.33 -21.08
CA TYR A 302 -12.95 15.87 -21.19
C TYR A 302 -14.27 15.32 -21.73
N GLU A 303 -15.42 15.86 -21.28
CA GLU A 303 -16.73 15.54 -21.86
C GLU A 303 -16.86 16.02 -23.31
N GLY A 304 -16.16 17.09 -23.70
CA GLY A 304 -15.98 17.49 -25.09
C GLY A 304 -15.23 16.43 -25.91
N SER A 305 -14.10 15.92 -25.39
CA SER A 305 -13.33 14.86 -26.04
C SER A 305 -14.16 13.59 -26.30
N LEU A 306 -15.05 13.23 -25.37
CA LEU A 306 -15.91 12.04 -25.50
C LEU A 306 -17.07 12.24 -26.51
N ARG A 307 -17.43 13.49 -26.83
CA ARG A 307 -18.39 13.82 -27.90
C ARG A 307 -17.75 13.79 -29.29
N VAL A 308 -16.45 14.06 -29.39
CA VAL A 308 -15.67 14.00 -30.64
C VAL A 308 -15.27 12.55 -30.94
N VAL A 309 -14.75 11.83 -29.95
CA VAL A 309 -14.42 10.39 -30.07
C VAL A 309 -15.22 9.60 -29.02
N PRO A 310 -16.37 9.01 -29.39
CA PRO A 310 -17.16 8.16 -28.51
C PRO A 310 -16.36 6.98 -27.97
N ASN A 311 -16.66 6.56 -26.73
CA ASN A 311 -16.03 5.43 -26.04
C ASN A 311 -14.50 5.55 -25.89
N ASN A 312 -13.93 6.76 -25.91
CA ASN A 312 -12.51 6.97 -25.64
C ASN A 312 -12.19 6.69 -24.15
N PRO A 313 -11.41 5.64 -23.82
CA PRO A 313 -11.15 5.25 -22.43
C PRO A 313 -10.35 6.30 -21.67
N GLU A 314 -9.39 6.97 -22.31
CA GLU A 314 -8.59 8.05 -21.70
C GLU A 314 -9.47 9.24 -21.26
N ALA A 315 -10.53 9.54 -22.02
CA ALA A 315 -11.48 10.58 -21.67
C ALA A 315 -12.40 10.14 -20.53
N GLU A 316 -12.89 8.90 -20.57
CA GLU A 316 -13.71 8.34 -19.50
C GLU A 316 -12.98 8.28 -18.15
N GLU A 317 -11.72 7.85 -18.12
CA GLU A 317 -10.92 7.77 -16.89
C GLU A 317 -10.69 9.15 -16.28
N ARG A 318 -10.35 10.16 -17.09
CA ARG A 318 -10.20 11.55 -16.65
C ARG A 318 -11.52 12.15 -16.13
N ILE A 319 -12.65 11.85 -16.78
CA ILE A 319 -14.00 12.22 -16.29
C ILE A 319 -14.28 11.58 -14.92
N LYS A 320 -14.00 10.28 -14.77
CA LYS A 320 -14.20 9.53 -13.52
C LYS A 320 -13.28 10.06 -12.40
N LEU A 321 -12.04 10.43 -12.73
CA LEU A 321 -11.06 11.04 -11.82
C LEU A 321 -11.57 12.38 -11.28
N VAL A 322 -11.92 13.33 -12.17
CA VAL A 322 -12.33 14.68 -11.74
C VAL A 322 -13.64 14.65 -10.97
N LYS A 323 -14.62 13.82 -11.36
CA LYS A 323 -15.87 13.65 -10.60
C LYS A 323 -15.62 13.09 -9.19
N ARG A 324 -14.69 12.14 -9.04
CA ARG A 324 -14.25 11.63 -7.72
C ARG A 324 -13.59 12.72 -6.88
N ILE A 325 -12.70 13.53 -7.47
CA ILE A 325 -12.02 14.64 -6.78
C ILE A 325 -13.04 15.68 -6.29
N GLN A 326 -13.99 16.09 -7.15
CA GLN A 326 -15.07 17.00 -6.79
C GLN A 326 -15.91 16.43 -5.63
N GLU A 327 -16.40 15.21 -5.75
CA GLU A 327 -17.20 14.56 -4.70
C GLU A 327 -16.45 14.46 -3.37
N GLN A 328 -15.19 14.01 -3.39
CA GLN A 328 -14.38 13.84 -2.17
C GLN A 328 -14.02 15.20 -1.55
N TYR A 329 -13.79 16.24 -2.35
CA TYR A 329 -13.59 17.61 -1.86
C TYR A 329 -14.84 18.18 -1.22
N ASP A 330 -16.01 18.06 -1.87
CA ASP A 330 -17.28 18.57 -1.35
C ASP A 330 -17.69 17.81 -0.08
N GLN A 331 -17.52 16.49 -0.04
CA GLN A 331 -17.69 15.71 1.18
C GLN A 331 -16.72 16.14 2.29
N ALA A 332 -15.45 16.42 1.98
CA ALA A 332 -14.46 16.89 2.96
C ALA A 332 -14.81 18.27 3.53
N ASN A 333 -15.26 19.20 2.68
CA ASN A 333 -15.71 20.54 3.06
C ASN A 333 -16.99 20.50 3.92
N ILE A 334 -17.96 19.66 3.54
CA ILE A 334 -19.16 19.42 4.36
C ILE A 334 -18.78 18.80 5.71
N ARG A 335 -17.87 17.82 5.74
CA ARG A 335 -17.37 17.24 7.01
C ARG A 335 -16.71 18.32 7.88
N LEU A 336 -15.83 19.15 7.33
CA LEU A 336 -15.18 20.24 8.08
C LEU A 336 -16.20 21.18 8.75
N SER A 337 -17.25 21.56 8.03
CA SER A 337 -18.33 22.42 8.56
C SER A 337 -19.33 21.73 9.50
N THR A 338 -19.39 20.39 9.51
CA THR A 338 -20.34 19.60 10.32
C THR A 338 -19.70 18.88 11.51
N ILE A 339 -18.36 18.82 11.59
CA ILE A 339 -17.62 18.26 12.74
C ILE A 339 -18.03 18.98 14.03
N SER A 340 -18.78 18.27 14.85
CA SER A 340 -19.46 18.76 16.05
C SER A 340 -19.63 17.60 17.05
N GLY A 341 -20.02 17.91 18.28
CA GLY A 341 -20.04 16.94 19.40
C GLY A 341 -18.93 17.21 20.42
N SER A 342 -18.53 16.17 21.14
CA SER A 342 -17.47 16.23 22.16
C SER A 342 -16.12 16.67 21.58
N LEU A 343 -15.17 17.02 22.46
CA LEU A 343 -13.79 17.30 22.02
C LEU A 343 -13.14 16.07 21.36
N MET A 344 -13.44 14.87 21.87
CA MET A 344 -12.89 13.60 21.38
C MET A 344 -13.38 13.32 19.95
N GLU A 345 -14.69 13.35 19.72
CA GLU A 345 -15.31 13.15 18.40
C GLU A 345 -14.84 14.20 17.38
N ARG A 346 -14.71 15.47 17.81
CA ARG A 346 -14.16 16.54 16.97
C ARG A 346 -12.70 16.31 16.61
N ALA A 347 -11.89 15.84 17.56
CA ALA A 347 -10.48 15.55 17.35
C ALA A 347 -10.26 14.37 16.38
N ASP A 348 -10.91 13.22 16.61
CA ASP A 348 -10.85 12.08 15.68
C ASP A 348 -11.45 12.43 14.30
N GLY A 349 -12.53 13.22 14.26
CA GLY A 349 -13.13 13.69 13.01
C GLY A 349 -12.17 14.52 12.16
N LEU A 350 -11.41 15.44 12.77
CA LEU A 350 -10.41 16.26 12.08
C LEU A 350 -9.18 15.45 11.65
N VAL A 351 -8.72 14.49 12.45
CA VAL A 351 -7.62 13.58 12.07
C VAL A 351 -8.01 12.71 10.87
N ASN A 352 -9.21 12.12 10.88
CA ASN A 352 -9.73 11.35 9.76
C ASN A 352 -9.91 12.21 8.49
N LEU A 353 -10.30 13.47 8.65
CA LEU A 353 -10.39 14.43 7.54
C LEU A 353 -9.01 14.73 6.95
N LEU A 354 -7.97 14.94 7.77
CA LEU A 354 -6.59 15.14 7.29
C LEU A 354 -6.08 13.95 6.46
N THR A 355 -6.46 12.72 6.80
CA THR A 355 -6.15 11.52 5.99
C THR A 355 -6.86 11.52 4.62
N VAL A 356 -8.10 11.98 4.54
CA VAL A 356 -8.79 12.16 3.25
C VAL A 356 -8.13 13.26 2.42
N LEU A 357 -7.77 14.38 3.04
CA LEU A 357 -7.12 15.51 2.38
C LEU A 357 -5.69 15.18 1.92
N SER A 358 -4.93 14.39 2.67
CA SER A 358 -3.58 13.97 2.28
C SER A 358 -3.60 13.05 1.06
N ASN A 359 -4.57 12.13 0.98
CA ASN A 359 -4.81 11.28 -0.18
C ASN A 359 -5.21 12.12 -1.42
N LEU A 360 -6.12 13.09 -1.27
CA LEU A 360 -6.46 14.03 -2.35
C LEU A 360 -5.25 14.84 -2.83
N ARG A 361 -4.37 15.25 -1.90
CA ARG A 361 -3.12 15.99 -2.23
C ARG A 361 -2.05 15.12 -2.89
N GLN A 362 -2.13 13.79 -2.82
CA GLN A 362 -1.27 12.91 -3.65
C GLN A 362 -1.70 12.95 -5.12
N VAL A 363 -3.01 13.06 -5.39
CA VAL A 363 -3.56 13.16 -6.74
C VAL A 363 -3.40 14.57 -7.31
N LEU A 364 -3.64 15.62 -6.51
CA LEU A 364 -3.49 17.03 -6.91
C LEU A 364 -2.52 17.77 -5.96
N PRO A 365 -1.19 17.58 -6.10
CA PRO A 365 -0.20 18.20 -5.22
C PRO A 365 -0.10 19.73 -5.36
N GLY A 366 -0.57 20.30 -6.48
CA GLY A 366 -0.55 21.74 -6.77
C GLY A 366 -1.86 22.50 -6.48
N SER A 367 -2.92 21.83 -6.01
CA SER A 367 -4.23 22.46 -5.78
C SER A 367 -4.19 23.45 -4.62
N ALA A 368 -4.45 24.72 -4.91
CA ALA A 368 -4.49 25.79 -3.92
C ALA A 368 -5.70 25.63 -2.98
N ARG A 369 -6.85 25.17 -3.50
CA ARG A 369 -8.07 24.91 -2.72
C ARG A 369 -7.86 23.77 -1.71
N LEU A 370 -7.23 22.67 -2.13
CA LEU A 370 -6.87 21.58 -1.22
C LEU A 370 -5.84 22.02 -0.18
N GLN A 371 -4.83 22.82 -0.57
CA GLN A 371 -3.87 23.36 0.40
C GLN A 371 -4.54 24.28 1.43
N GLN A 372 -5.49 25.12 1.01
CA GLN A 372 -6.26 25.94 1.94
C GLN A 372 -7.09 25.08 2.90
N MET A 373 -7.86 24.09 2.41
CA MET A 373 -8.66 23.23 3.28
C MET A 373 -7.81 22.41 4.26
N VAL A 374 -6.58 22.02 3.89
CA VAL A 374 -5.60 21.42 4.82
C VAL A 374 -5.17 22.42 5.90
N ASN A 375 -4.87 23.67 5.54
CA ASN A 375 -4.48 24.71 6.49
C ASN A 375 -5.63 25.03 7.47
N ASP A 376 -6.86 25.17 6.97
CA ASP A 376 -8.04 25.43 7.77
C ASP A 376 -8.34 24.25 8.72
N THR A 377 -8.26 23.01 8.23
CA THR A 377 -8.40 21.79 9.07
C THR A 377 -7.34 21.73 10.16
N ASN A 378 -6.08 22.07 9.85
CA ASN A 378 -5.00 22.14 10.84
C ASN A 378 -5.25 23.24 11.88
N ALA A 379 -5.76 24.41 11.48
CA ALA A 379 -6.13 25.47 12.41
C ALA A 379 -7.27 25.03 13.35
N HIS A 380 -8.29 24.34 12.83
CA HIS A 380 -9.33 23.73 13.66
C HIS A 380 -8.75 22.67 14.62
N LEU A 381 -7.80 21.84 14.18
CA LEU A 381 -7.16 20.83 15.01
C LEU A 381 -6.36 21.44 16.17
N GLN A 382 -5.57 22.49 15.91
CA GLN A 382 -4.82 23.20 16.96
C GLN A 382 -5.75 23.86 17.99
N ASN A 383 -6.88 24.43 17.55
CA ASN A 383 -7.91 24.95 18.47
C ASN A 383 -8.55 23.84 19.33
N VAL A 384 -8.77 22.64 18.79
CA VAL A 384 -9.27 21.49 19.56
C VAL A 384 -8.21 20.94 20.51
N LYS A 385 -6.92 20.91 20.12
CA LYS A 385 -5.80 20.55 21.02
C LYS A 385 -5.73 21.49 22.22
N ALA A 386 -5.80 22.81 22.00
CA ALA A 386 -5.83 23.79 23.08
C ALA A 386 -7.01 23.54 24.03
N GLN A 387 -8.22 23.34 23.51
CA GLN A 387 -9.41 23.03 24.33
C GLN A 387 -9.28 21.72 25.14
N LEU A 388 -8.60 20.70 24.60
CA LEU A 388 -8.29 19.46 25.33
C LEU A 388 -7.29 19.69 26.47
N ILE A 389 -6.24 20.48 26.25
CA ILE A 389 -5.23 20.85 27.26
C ILE A 389 -5.88 21.70 28.37
N ASP A 390 -6.61 22.76 28.01
CA ASP A 390 -7.34 23.63 28.92
C ASP A 390 -8.31 22.84 29.81
N GLN A 391 -9.11 21.93 29.22
CA GLN A 391 -10.03 21.10 29.99
C GLN A 391 -9.28 20.09 30.87
N GLY A 392 -8.19 19.48 30.38
CA GLY A 392 -7.33 18.57 31.13
C GLY A 392 -6.77 19.22 32.39
N GLN A 393 -6.23 20.45 32.26
CA GLN A 393 -5.72 21.25 33.38
C GLN A 393 -6.84 21.69 34.33
N ALA A 394 -7.98 22.16 33.79
CA ALA A 394 -9.13 22.54 34.60
C ALA A 394 -9.70 21.34 35.41
N THR A 395 -9.63 20.12 34.86
CA THR A 395 -10.01 18.90 35.59
C THR A 395 -8.96 18.52 36.64
N LEU A 396 -7.64 18.63 36.37
CA LEU A 396 -6.60 18.48 37.41
C LEU A 396 -6.84 19.43 38.60
N SER A 397 -7.09 20.72 38.34
CA SER A 397 -7.35 21.71 39.39
C SER A 397 -8.59 21.40 40.24
N ARG A 398 -9.56 20.64 39.73
CA ARG A 398 -10.74 20.19 40.50
C ARG A 398 -10.41 19.05 41.47
N ILE A 399 -9.42 18.20 41.17
CA ILE A 399 -9.03 17.04 42.01
C ILE A 399 -8.55 17.49 43.39
N GLU A 400 -7.94 18.68 43.50
CA GLU A 400 -7.49 19.24 44.78
C GLU A 400 -8.65 19.55 45.72
N GLY A 401 -9.78 20.07 45.21
CA GLY A 401 -10.95 20.47 45.99
C GLY A 401 -11.89 19.34 46.38
N VAL A 402 -11.68 18.13 45.87
CA VAL A 402 -12.46 16.93 46.20
C VAL A 402 -11.87 16.23 47.44
N SER A 403 -12.71 15.64 48.29
CA SER A 403 -12.27 14.81 49.43
C SER A 403 -12.45 13.29 49.21
N SER A 404 -13.46 12.89 48.43
CA SER A 404 -13.75 11.50 48.03
C SER A 404 -12.63 10.91 47.16
N LEU A 405 -12.04 9.81 47.59
CA LEU A 405 -10.99 9.10 46.84
C LEU A 405 -11.50 8.59 45.48
N GLU A 406 -12.75 8.14 45.44
CA GLU A 406 -13.41 7.60 44.24
C GLU A 406 -13.63 8.69 43.18
N ASP A 407 -14.06 9.88 43.59
CA ASP A 407 -14.25 11.02 42.70
C ASP A 407 -12.93 11.63 42.23
N LYS A 408 -11.88 11.63 43.08
CA LYS A 408 -10.52 11.97 42.63
C LYS A 408 -10.04 11.02 41.54
N TYR A 409 -10.22 9.71 41.75
CA TYR A 409 -9.82 8.70 40.78
C TYR A 409 -10.53 8.89 39.43
N ARG A 410 -11.85 9.07 39.44
CA ARG A 410 -12.66 9.33 38.23
C ARG A 410 -12.24 10.60 37.49
N LEU A 411 -11.95 11.69 38.19
CA LEU A 411 -11.48 12.94 37.58
C LEU A 411 -10.02 12.83 37.08
N ALA A 412 -9.19 12.02 37.72
CA ALA A 412 -7.83 11.73 37.24
C ALA A 412 -7.85 10.90 35.94
N GLU A 413 -8.76 9.93 35.81
CA GLU A 413 -8.98 9.19 34.55
C GLU A 413 -9.51 10.11 33.43
N GLU A 414 -10.49 10.97 33.71
CA GLU A 414 -11.00 11.99 32.75
C GLU A 414 -9.87 12.91 32.25
N SER A 415 -9.03 13.41 33.16
CA SER A 415 -7.88 14.25 32.81
C SER A 415 -6.83 13.49 31.99
N LEU A 416 -6.55 12.22 32.34
CA LEU A 416 -5.63 11.36 31.61
C LEU A 416 -6.10 11.11 30.18
N GLU A 417 -7.40 10.89 29.96
CA GLU A 417 -7.97 10.71 28.62
C GLU A 417 -7.78 11.96 27.75
N LEU A 418 -8.12 13.14 28.30
CA LEU A 418 -7.97 14.44 27.60
C LEU A 418 -6.52 14.72 27.18
N PHE A 419 -5.55 14.55 28.08
CA PHE A 419 -4.14 14.75 27.76
C PHE A 419 -3.57 13.65 26.86
N THR A 420 -4.08 12.41 26.95
CA THR A 420 -3.71 11.33 26.03
C THR A 420 -4.15 11.66 24.61
N MET A 421 -5.35 12.21 24.43
CA MET A 421 -5.80 12.65 23.10
C MET A 421 -4.99 13.86 22.60
N ALA A 422 -4.74 14.88 23.43
CA ALA A 422 -3.88 16.01 23.06
C ALA A 422 -2.48 15.54 22.58
N THR A 423 -1.87 14.59 23.29
CA THR A 423 -0.57 13.98 22.92
C THR A 423 -0.66 13.13 21.64
N ARG A 424 -1.83 12.56 21.31
CA ARG A 424 -2.07 11.84 20.04
C ARG A 424 -2.23 12.80 18.85
N LEU A 425 -2.77 14.01 19.07
CA LEU A 425 -2.85 15.05 18.04
C LEU A 425 -1.49 15.70 17.77
N ASP A 426 -0.67 15.87 18.81
CA ASP A 426 0.65 16.46 18.72
C ASP A 426 1.63 15.77 19.70
N PRO A 427 2.40 14.77 19.23
CA PRO A 427 3.41 14.09 20.03
C PRO A 427 4.62 14.95 20.43
N THR A 428 4.67 16.23 20.02
CA THR A 428 5.75 17.17 20.37
C THR A 428 5.34 18.21 21.41
N ASP A 429 4.05 18.28 21.74
CA ASP A 429 3.50 19.25 22.68
C ASP A 429 3.94 18.97 24.13
N SER A 430 4.83 19.81 24.66
CA SER A 430 5.43 19.64 25.98
C SER A 430 4.42 19.82 27.13
N GLU A 431 3.34 20.58 26.91
CA GLU A 431 2.31 20.85 27.91
C GLU A 431 1.33 19.67 28.00
N ALA A 432 0.89 19.12 26.85
CA ALA A 432 0.13 17.88 26.79
C ALA A 432 0.92 16.70 27.41
N ILE A 433 2.20 16.56 27.07
CA ILE A 433 3.08 15.50 27.62
C ILE A 433 3.27 15.66 29.14
N ALA A 434 3.42 16.88 29.64
CA ALA A 434 3.55 17.15 31.08
C ALA A 434 2.26 16.84 31.84
N GLY A 435 1.12 17.34 31.35
CA GLY A 435 -0.21 17.08 31.92
C GLY A 435 -0.56 15.59 31.92
N LYS A 436 -0.27 14.87 30.81
CA LYS A 436 -0.44 13.42 30.72
C LYS A 436 0.34 12.70 31.82
N ARG A 437 1.64 13.00 31.97
CA ARG A 437 2.50 12.36 32.98
C ARG A 437 2.01 12.62 34.41
N GLN A 438 1.52 13.83 34.70
CA GLN A 438 0.92 14.17 35.99
C GLN A 438 -0.36 13.36 36.24
N ALA A 439 -1.22 13.22 35.23
CA ALA A 439 -2.45 12.42 35.33
C ALA A 439 -2.15 10.91 35.48
N GLU A 440 -1.16 10.36 34.75
CA GLU A 440 -0.69 8.97 34.91
C GLU A 440 -0.23 8.68 36.35
N GLN A 441 0.54 9.59 36.95
CA GLN A 441 1.00 9.50 38.32
C GLN A 441 -0.17 9.53 39.33
N LEU A 442 -1.10 10.49 39.17
CA LEU A 442 -2.29 10.60 40.02
C LEU A 442 -3.19 9.37 39.92
N VAL A 443 -3.51 8.89 38.71
CA VAL A 443 -4.31 7.67 38.51
C VAL A 443 -3.65 6.48 39.21
N THR A 444 -2.31 6.37 39.16
CA THR A 444 -1.56 5.30 39.82
C THR A 444 -1.67 5.37 41.35
N GLU A 445 -1.35 6.52 41.95
CA GLU A 445 -1.43 6.74 43.41
C GLU A 445 -2.84 6.49 43.95
N LEU A 446 -3.85 7.02 43.26
CA LEU A 446 -5.27 6.88 43.65
C LEU A 446 -5.75 5.43 43.51
N ARG A 447 -5.24 4.66 42.53
CA ARG A 447 -5.54 3.22 42.36
C ARG A 447 -4.95 2.39 43.49
N GLU A 448 -3.70 2.65 43.88
CA GLU A 448 -3.05 1.99 45.02
C GLU A 448 -3.80 2.30 46.32
N GLY A 449 -4.19 3.57 46.54
CA GLY A 449 -5.02 3.98 47.66
C GLY A 449 -6.32 3.17 47.77
N ARG A 450 -7.05 3.00 46.65
CA ARG A 450 -8.31 2.21 46.61
C ARG A 450 -8.05 0.74 46.98
N GLN A 451 -7.06 0.10 46.38
CA GLN A 451 -6.71 -1.30 46.67
C GLN A 451 -6.26 -1.52 48.13
N ILE A 452 -5.54 -0.56 48.72
CA ILE A 452 -5.07 -0.67 50.10
C ILE A 452 -6.23 -0.50 51.09
N ILE A 453 -7.22 0.37 50.82
CA ILE A 453 -8.46 0.47 51.63
C ILE A 453 -9.25 -0.84 51.56
N GLU A 454 -9.41 -1.43 50.38
CA GLU A 454 -10.15 -2.69 50.19
C GLU A 454 -9.45 -3.88 50.85
N ARG A 455 -8.12 -3.98 50.75
CA ARG A 455 -7.35 -5.00 51.47
C ARG A 455 -7.44 -4.80 52.99
N ALA A 456 -7.35 -3.56 53.47
CA ALA A 456 -7.46 -3.27 54.90
C ALA A 456 -8.84 -3.63 55.47
N SER A 457 -9.94 -3.44 54.71
CA SER A 457 -11.28 -3.84 55.19
C SER A 457 -11.45 -5.35 55.27
N GLY A 458 -10.89 -6.12 54.33
CA GLY A 458 -10.85 -7.58 54.43
C GLY A 458 -10.09 -8.09 55.67
N LEU A 459 -8.98 -7.43 56.03
CA LEU A 459 -8.22 -7.74 57.25
C LEU A 459 -8.97 -7.34 58.54
N ILE A 460 -9.68 -6.21 58.52
CA ILE A 460 -10.48 -5.73 59.68
C ILE A 460 -11.70 -6.63 59.93
N ALA A 461 -12.36 -7.10 58.88
CA ALA A 461 -13.51 -8.00 58.98
C ALA A 461 -13.16 -9.39 59.57
N GLN A 462 -11.95 -9.89 59.31
CA GLN A 462 -11.45 -11.15 59.89
C GLN A 462 -11.04 -11.01 61.38
N ASN A 463 -10.68 -9.80 61.83
CA ASN A 463 -10.50 -9.43 63.23
C ASN A 463 -9.42 -10.23 64.01
N PHE A 464 -8.43 -10.84 63.32
CA PHE A 464 -7.27 -11.45 63.97
C PHE A 464 -6.20 -10.40 64.35
N ASP A 465 -5.51 -10.58 65.48
CA ASP A 465 -4.55 -9.59 66.02
C ASP A 465 -3.45 -9.18 65.03
N ASN A 466 -2.88 -10.17 64.31
CA ASN A 466 -1.84 -9.94 63.30
C ASN A 466 -2.37 -9.14 62.11
N GLU A 467 -3.61 -9.38 61.71
CA GLU A 467 -4.25 -8.77 60.54
C GLU A 467 -4.70 -7.35 60.83
N LEU A 468 -5.14 -7.06 62.05
CA LEU A 468 -5.41 -5.69 62.50
C LEU A 468 -4.12 -4.87 62.62
N ALA A 469 -3.01 -5.48 63.04
CA ALA A 469 -1.69 -4.84 63.00
C ALA A 469 -1.25 -4.54 61.55
N GLN A 470 -1.49 -5.47 60.61
CA GLN A 470 -1.22 -5.27 59.18
C GLN A 470 -2.12 -4.21 58.55
N ALA A 471 -3.43 -4.23 58.83
CA ALA A 471 -4.41 -3.24 58.35
C ALA A 471 -4.08 -1.84 58.88
N ARG A 472 -3.66 -1.74 60.15
CA ARG A 472 -3.14 -0.51 60.75
C ARG A 472 -1.90 0.00 60.00
N GLN A 473 -0.93 -0.87 59.70
CA GLN A 473 0.27 -0.48 58.94
C GLN A 473 -0.11 0.02 57.54
N MET A 474 -0.98 -0.70 56.83
CA MET A 474 -1.52 -0.31 55.52
C MET A 474 -2.20 1.07 55.57
N LEU A 475 -3.14 1.28 56.49
CA LEU A 475 -3.86 2.54 56.62
C LEU A 475 -2.97 3.69 57.12
N SER A 476 -1.91 3.42 57.90
CA SER A 476 -0.95 4.47 58.28
C SER A 476 -0.18 5.05 57.08
N GLY A 477 0.05 4.27 56.02
CA GLY A 477 0.63 4.76 54.77
C GLY A 477 -0.30 5.70 53.99
N LEU A 478 -1.62 5.51 54.09
CA LEU A 478 -2.63 6.28 53.37
C LEU A 478 -2.98 7.64 54.02
N ARG A 479 -2.10 8.20 54.86
CA ARG A 479 -2.39 9.43 55.63
C ARG A 479 -2.73 10.65 54.76
N HIS A 480 -2.32 10.69 53.50
CA HIS A 480 -2.70 11.74 52.55
C HIS A 480 -4.20 11.70 52.17
N PHE A 481 -4.84 10.52 52.26
CA PHE A 481 -6.28 10.33 52.07
C PHE A 481 -7.09 10.49 53.36
N ALA A 482 -6.54 11.15 54.38
CA ALA A 482 -7.21 11.39 55.67
C ALA A 482 -8.56 12.14 55.58
N GLN A 483 -8.87 12.78 54.45
CA GLN A 483 -10.16 13.45 54.21
C GLN A 483 -11.22 12.54 53.58
N ASP A 484 -10.85 11.34 53.10
CA ASP A 484 -11.79 10.43 52.43
C ASP A 484 -12.76 9.77 53.44
N PRO A 485 -14.08 9.80 53.20
CA PRO A 485 -15.06 9.19 54.11
C PRO A 485 -14.91 7.67 54.28
N ARG A 486 -14.47 6.91 53.26
CA ARG A 486 -14.30 5.45 53.38
C ARG A 486 -13.09 5.15 54.27
N TYR A 487 -11.97 5.86 54.07
CA TYR A 487 -10.80 5.80 54.94
C TYR A 487 -11.14 6.15 56.40
N GLN A 488 -11.84 7.27 56.64
CA GLN A 488 -12.22 7.69 58.00
C GLN A 488 -13.10 6.65 58.70
N ASN A 489 -14.12 6.12 58.01
CA ASN A 489 -14.98 5.06 58.54
C ASN A 489 -14.17 3.80 58.89
N LEU A 490 -13.25 3.40 58.02
CA LEU A 490 -12.46 2.18 58.20
C LEU A 490 -11.42 2.29 59.34
N VAL A 491 -10.77 3.46 59.47
CA VAL A 491 -9.94 3.78 60.64
C VAL A 491 -10.79 3.83 61.92
N GLY A 492 -12.06 4.22 61.81
CA GLY A 492 -13.06 4.16 62.88
C GLY A 492 -13.39 2.74 63.34
N GLU A 493 -13.64 1.81 62.42
CA GLU A 493 -13.86 0.40 62.75
C GLU A 493 -12.60 -0.23 63.36
N LEU A 494 -11.43 -0.02 62.73
CA LEU A 494 -10.15 -0.49 63.24
C LEU A 494 -9.90 -0.04 64.69
N LEU A 495 -10.23 1.23 65.01
CA LEU A 495 -10.12 1.75 66.37
C LEU A 495 -11.09 1.04 67.33
N GLY A 496 -12.33 0.77 66.90
CA GLY A 496 -13.30 -0.04 67.63
C GLY A 496 -12.74 -1.41 68.02
N ARG A 497 -12.19 -2.16 67.04
CA ARG A 497 -11.57 -3.48 67.27
C ARG A 497 -10.40 -3.45 68.26
N HIS A 498 -9.71 -2.32 68.39
CA HIS A 498 -8.65 -2.12 69.39
C HIS A 498 -9.20 -1.71 70.76
N ILE A 499 -10.28 -0.91 70.81
CA ILE A 499 -10.98 -0.56 72.06
C ILE A 499 -11.60 -1.81 72.72
N GLU A 500 -12.26 -2.67 71.95
CA GLU A 500 -12.78 -3.98 72.40
C GLU A 500 -11.69 -4.81 73.12
N ARG A 501 -10.44 -4.76 72.62
CA ARG A 501 -9.28 -5.46 73.20
C ARG A 501 -8.76 -4.80 74.48
N VAL A 502 -8.82 -3.47 74.59
CA VAL A 502 -8.50 -2.76 75.84
C VAL A 502 -9.51 -3.14 76.93
N GLU A 503 -10.80 -3.12 76.61
CA GLU A 503 -11.89 -3.44 77.55
C GLU A 503 -11.79 -4.90 78.03
N LEU A 504 -11.64 -5.86 77.10
CA LEU A 504 -11.45 -7.27 77.45
C LEU A 504 -10.20 -7.53 78.32
N ALA A 505 -9.13 -6.76 78.14
CA ALA A 505 -7.92 -6.84 78.97
C ALA A 505 -8.14 -6.22 80.37
N LEU A 506 -8.89 -5.11 80.47
CA LEU A 506 -9.27 -4.49 81.75
C LEU A 506 -10.18 -5.42 82.57
N ASP A 507 -11.16 -6.07 81.94
CA ASP A 507 -12.05 -7.07 82.58
C ASP A 507 -11.26 -8.27 83.14
N ARG A 508 -10.31 -8.78 82.35
CA ARG A 508 -9.35 -9.83 82.76
C ARG A 508 -8.33 -9.33 83.79
N ARG A 509 -8.31 -8.03 84.10
CA ARG A 509 -7.37 -7.31 84.98
C ARG A 509 -5.91 -7.38 84.54
N ASP A 510 -5.67 -7.61 83.25
CA ASP A 510 -4.34 -7.55 82.65
C ASP A 510 -3.98 -6.10 82.32
N ILE A 511 -3.32 -5.46 83.30
CA ILE A 511 -2.86 -4.06 83.24
C ILE A 511 -1.78 -3.86 82.15
N GLU A 512 -1.07 -4.92 81.73
CA GLU A 512 0.03 -4.82 80.77
C GLU A 512 -0.48 -4.97 79.34
N ALA A 513 -1.38 -5.94 79.08
CA ALA A 513 -2.10 -6.04 77.81
C ALA A 513 -2.98 -4.80 77.56
N ALA A 514 -3.75 -4.36 78.57
CA ALA A 514 -4.58 -3.16 78.46
C ALA A 514 -3.76 -1.90 78.17
N ALA A 515 -2.59 -1.74 78.82
CA ALA A 515 -1.69 -0.62 78.54
C ALA A 515 -1.10 -0.66 77.12
N ARG A 516 -0.78 -1.86 76.60
CA ARG A 516 -0.23 -2.04 75.25
C ARG A 516 -1.25 -1.67 74.17
N TRP A 517 -2.46 -2.23 74.24
CA TRP A 517 -3.53 -1.90 73.29
C TRP A 517 -3.94 -0.42 73.37
N LEU A 518 -3.99 0.16 74.59
CA LEU A 518 -4.32 1.57 74.77
C LEU A 518 -3.23 2.53 74.26
N ALA A 519 -1.97 2.11 74.16
CA ALA A 519 -0.91 2.88 73.49
C ALA A 519 -1.13 2.89 71.97
N ILE A 520 -1.38 1.72 71.38
CA ILE A 520 -1.66 1.54 69.94
C ILE A 520 -2.81 2.47 69.49
N CYS A 521 -3.88 2.61 70.28
CA CYS A 521 -5.01 3.51 70.01
C CYS A 521 -4.68 5.02 69.90
N LYS A 522 -3.46 5.47 70.23
CA LYS A 522 -3.04 6.90 70.21
C LYS A 522 -2.06 7.24 69.09
N GLU A 523 -1.63 6.21 68.37
CA GLU A 523 -0.68 6.30 67.27
C GLU A 523 -1.41 6.38 65.92
N GLU A 524 -0.68 6.43 64.82
CA GLU A 524 -1.29 6.46 63.48
C GLU A 524 -1.89 5.08 63.13
N PRO A 525 -3.00 4.99 62.37
CA PRO A 525 -3.73 6.09 61.69
C PRO A 525 -4.74 6.88 62.55
N PHE A 526 -5.00 6.46 63.80
CA PHE A 526 -6.18 6.87 64.57
C PHE A 526 -6.30 8.37 64.88
N ARG A 527 -5.18 9.11 64.83
CA ARG A 527 -5.12 10.57 65.08
C ARG A 527 -6.06 11.40 64.21
N VAL A 528 -6.40 10.91 63.02
CA VAL A 528 -7.35 11.56 62.09
C VAL A 528 -8.75 11.71 62.69
N LEU A 529 -9.16 10.81 63.60
CA LEU A 529 -10.48 10.81 64.25
C LEU A 529 -10.59 11.79 65.43
N GLY A 530 -9.56 12.59 65.71
CA GLY A 530 -9.55 13.57 66.80
C GLY A 530 -9.49 12.96 68.21
N ARG A 531 -9.80 13.77 69.23
CA ARG A 531 -9.78 13.35 70.64
C ARG A 531 -11.09 12.66 71.03
N ARG A 532 -11.12 11.33 70.99
CA ARG A 532 -12.23 10.55 71.55
C ARG A 532 -12.22 10.50 73.07
N THR A 533 -13.39 10.67 73.68
CA THR A 533 -13.62 10.59 75.14
C THR A 533 -13.45 9.17 75.69
N GLU A 534 -13.73 8.16 74.87
CA GLU A 534 -13.56 6.72 75.15
C GLU A 534 -12.13 6.41 75.63
N ILE A 535 -11.11 6.86 74.89
CA ILE A 535 -9.69 6.64 75.21
C ILE A 535 -9.34 7.27 76.57
N LEU A 536 -9.85 8.47 76.87
CA LEU A 536 -9.61 9.15 78.14
C LEU A 536 -10.30 8.44 79.32
N ARG A 537 -11.48 7.85 79.11
CA ARG A 537 -12.16 7.00 80.10
C ARG A 537 -11.32 5.76 80.42
N LEU A 538 -10.89 5.03 79.39
CA LEU A 538 -10.09 3.80 79.54
C LEU A 538 -8.74 4.08 80.20
N GLU A 539 -8.10 5.23 79.94
CA GLU A 539 -6.93 5.65 80.70
C GLU A 539 -7.21 5.86 82.20
N ASN A 540 -8.31 6.53 82.54
CA ASN A 540 -8.67 6.78 83.94
C ASN A 540 -8.90 5.46 84.70
N GLU A 541 -9.55 4.51 84.04
CA GLU A 541 -9.85 3.16 84.54
C GLU A 541 -8.57 2.31 84.72
N LEU A 542 -7.69 2.30 83.71
CA LEU A 542 -6.37 1.67 83.79
C LEU A 542 -5.50 2.28 84.91
N ARG A 543 -5.53 3.61 85.08
CA ARG A 543 -4.84 4.33 86.16
C ARG A 543 -5.40 3.91 87.53
N ALA A 544 -6.71 3.79 87.68
CA ALA A 544 -7.36 3.33 88.92
C ALA A 544 -7.00 1.87 89.27
N LEU A 545 -6.97 0.95 88.29
CA LEU A 545 -6.55 -0.43 88.50
C LEU A 545 -5.06 -0.53 88.89
N ARG A 546 -4.19 0.22 88.21
CA ARG A 546 -2.75 0.28 88.54
C ARG A 546 -2.53 0.82 89.96
N GLN A 547 -3.26 1.87 90.35
CA GLN A 547 -3.20 2.41 91.71
C GLN A 547 -3.70 1.39 92.75
N ARG A 548 -4.81 0.69 92.51
CA ARG A 548 -5.32 -0.37 93.41
C ARG A 548 -4.32 -1.52 93.59
N ARG A 549 -3.66 -1.98 92.51
CA ARG A 549 -2.61 -3.02 92.59
C ARG A 549 -1.37 -2.52 93.34
N PHE A 550 -0.99 -1.24 93.17
CA PHE A 550 0.10 -0.64 93.93
C PHE A 550 -0.21 -0.52 95.43
N LEU A 551 -1.45 -0.14 95.80
CA LEU A 551 -1.86 -0.14 97.21
C LEU A 551 -1.91 -1.55 97.82
N SER A 552 -2.40 -2.56 97.09
CA SER A 552 -2.44 -3.93 97.63
C SER A 552 -1.05 -4.57 97.76
N TRP A 553 -0.14 -4.33 96.81
CA TRP A 553 1.27 -4.73 96.92
C TRP A 553 2.01 -3.93 98.00
N GLY A 554 1.74 -2.64 98.14
CA GLY A 554 2.26 -1.82 99.24
C GLY A 554 1.83 -2.34 100.61
N ALA A 555 0.53 -2.63 100.78
CA ALA A 555 0.00 -3.24 101.99
C ALA A 555 0.61 -4.63 102.27
N ALA A 556 0.72 -5.49 101.26
CA ALA A 556 1.37 -6.79 101.40
C ALA A 556 2.86 -6.69 101.75
N GLY A 557 3.59 -5.72 101.18
CA GLY A 557 4.98 -5.42 101.50
C GLY A 557 5.17 -4.88 102.92
N ILE A 558 4.26 -4.02 103.38
CA ILE A 558 4.23 -3.54 104.78
C ILE A 558 3.93 -4.70 105.74
N ILE A 559 2.98 -5.58 105.41
CA ILE A 559 2.68 -6.78 106.21
C ILE A 559 3.89 -7.73 106.24
N LEU A 560 4.57 -7.94 105.11
CA LEU A 560 5.79 -8.74 105.03
C LEU A 560 6.93 -8.15 105.87
N LEU A 561 7.12 -6.83 105.83
CA LEU A 561 8.08 -6.12 106.68
C LEU A 561 7.74 -6.26 108.18
N MET A 562 6.45 -6.18 108.55
CA MET A 562 5.99 -6.40 109.92
C MET A 562 6.22 -7.86 110.37
N ILE A 563 6.04 -8.84 109.49
CA ILE A 563 6.33 -10.26 109.75
C ILE A 563 7.86 -10.47 109.91
N LEU A 564 8.69 -9.89 109.04
CA LEU A 564 10.15 -9.96 109.15
C LEU A 564 10.65 -9.28 110.43
N ALA A 565 10.08 -8.14 110.81
CA ALA A 565 10.37 -7.47 112.08
C ALA A 565 9.95 -8.33 113.29
N ALA A 566 8.81 -9.01 113.23
CA ALA A 566 8.38 -9.94 114.29
C ALA A 566 9.30 -11.16 114.42
N ILE A 567 9.76 -11.74 113.29
CA ILE A 567 10.74 -12.83 113.28
C ILE A 567 12.07 -12.37 113.90
N GLY A 568 12.55 -11.16 113.55
CA GLY A 568 13.74 -10.56 114.15
C GLY A 568 13.57 -10.22 115.64
N TYR A 569 12.36 -9.95 116.11
CA TYR A 569 12.07 -9.67 117.52
C TYR A 569 12.06 -10.94 118.39
N ILE A 570 11.68 -12.09 117.82
CA ILE A 570 11.61 -13.39 118.51
C ILE A 570 13.01 -14.01 118.64
N ASN A 571 13.82 -13.97 117.59
CA ASN A 571 15.17 -14.57 117.58
C ASN A 571 16.23 -13.64 118.19
N ARG A 572 16.15 -13.41 119.51
CA ARG A 572 17.15 -12.60 120.25
C ARG A 572 18.48 -13.34 120.50
N THR A 573 19.34 -13.38 119.50
CA THR A 573 20.79 -13.60 119.69
C THR A 573 21.57 -12.33 119.33
N PRO A 574 22.51 -11.85 120.17
CA PRO A 574 23.31 -10.68 119.86
C PRO A 574 24.50 -11.07 118.95
N ILE A 575 24.57 -10.47 117.76
CA ILE A 575 25.79 -10.46 116.94
C ILE A 575 26.26 -9.01 116.81
N LEU A 576 27.32 -8.67 117.55
CA LEU A 576 27.96 -7.36 117.46
C LEU A 576 29.14 -7.42 116.47
N GLY A 577 29.06 -6.59 115.43
CA GLY A 577 30.18 -5.82 114.88
C GLY A 577 31.41 -6.54 114.32
N VAL A 578 31.62 -6.36 113.01
CA VAL A 578 32.88 -5.79 112.51
C VAL A 578 32.54 -4.60 111.60
N ILE A 579 33.24 -3.49 111.77
CA ILE A 579 33.21 -2.33 110.87
C ILE A 579 34.66 -1.93 110.60
N ALA A 580 35.07 -1.92 109.33
CA ALA A 580 36.26 -1.22 108.83
C ALA A 580 36.05 -0.94 107.32
N PRO A 581 36.49 0.21 106.77
CA PRO A 581 35.99 0.71 105.49
C PRO A 581 36.93 0.53 104.28
N SER A 582 36.35 0.66 103.08
CA SER A 582 37.01 1.20 101.88
C SER A 582 35.96 1.93 101.04
N ASP A 583 36.33 3.06 100.45
CA ASP A 583 35.41 4.02 99.83
C ASP A 583 35.16 3.78 98.32
N THR A 584 34.50 4.76 97.68
CA THR A 584 34.26 4.96 96.23
C THR A 584 33.15 4.10 95.57
N PRO A 585 32.48 4.61 94.51
CA PRO A 585 31.03 4.76 94.60
C PRO A 585 30.19 3.94 93.60
N SER A 586 28.89 3.80 93.93
CA SER A 586 27.82 3.39 93.01
C SER A 586 27.14 4.63 92.41
N PRO A 587 26.50 4.54 91.22
CA PRO A 587 25.08 4.19 91.25
C PRO A 587 24.59 3.31 90.07
N THR A 588 23.32 2.87 90.18
CA THR A 588 22.41 2.47 89.09
C THR A 588 22.78 1.21 88.28
N GLY A 589 22.12 0.10 88.61
CA GLY A 589 21.95 -1.01 87.67
C GLY A 589 20.82 -0.72 86.67
N THR A 590 21.14 -0.73 85.37
CA THR A 590 20.15 -0.61 84.28
C THR A 590 20.13 -1.92 83.48
N MET A 591 18.97 -2.55 83.37
CA MET A 591 18.76 -3.62 82.37
C MET A 591 18.49 -2.97 81.01
N THR A 592 19.34 -3.25 80.02
CA THR A 592 19.12 -2.83 78.64
C THR A 592 19.11 -4.07 77.74
N PHE A 593 17.99 -4.32 77.07
CA PHE A 593 17.88 -5.39 76.08
C PHE A 593 18.62 -5.03 74.79
N THR A 594 19.10 -6.05 74.07
CA THR A 594 19.71 -5.92 72.75
C THR A 594 18.74 -5.28 71.75
N ALA A 595 19.17 -4.19 71.11
CA ALA A 595 18.52 -3.64 69.93
C ALA A 595 19.59 -3.13 68.95
N THR A 596 19.55 -3.61 67.71
CA THR A 596 20.46 -3.20 66.63
C THR A 596 19.92 -1.94 65.95
N ALA A 597 20.73 -0.88 65.83
CA ALA A 597 20.42 0.29 65.01
C ALA A 597 21.67 0.96 64.44
N THR A 598 21.78 0.94 63.11
CA THR A 598 22.58 1.86 62.28
C THR A 598 21.73 3.13 62.06
N ALA A 599 22.23 4.36 61.87
CA ALA A 599 23.57 4.88 61.60
C ALA A 599 23.83 6.21 62.36
N THR A 600 25.03 6.78 62.22
CA THR A 600 25.36 8.15 62.68
C THR A 600 25.95 8.96 61.53
N ALA A 601 25.50 10.21 61.36
CA ALA A 601 26.08 11.17 60.42
C ALA A 601 27.21 12.00 61.07
N THR A 602 28.15 12.48 60.27
CA THR A 602 29.29 13.31 60.69
C THR A 602 29.49 14.44 59.70
N ASP A 603 29.68 15.67 60.20
CA ASP A 603 29.83 16.90 59.39
C ASP A 603 31.17 17.61 59.65
N THR A 604 31.75 18.19 58.59
CA THR A 604 32.85 19.19 58.57
C THR A 604 34.23 18.77 59.13
N PRO A 605 35.36 19.49 58.80
CA PRO A 605 35.51 20.73 58.03
C PRO A 605 36.48 20.66 56.82
N SER A 606 36.87 21.84 56.30
CA SER A 606 37.75 22.14 55.14
C SER A 606 38.39 23.54 55.37
N PRO A 607 39.40 24.11 54.63
CA PRO A 607 40.26 23.61 53.53
C PRO A 607 41.80 23.88 53.76
N THR A 608 42.69 23.73 52.75
CA THR A 608 43.59 24.82 52.20
C THR A 608 44.94 24.35 51.56
N SER A 609 45.27 24.87 50.35
CA SER A 609 46.56 24.95 49.57
C SER A 609 47.40 23.68 49.25
N THR A 610 47.88 23.34 48.03
CA THR A 610 48.70 24.01 46.95
C THR A 610 50.15 24.42 47.33
N PRO A 611 51.14 24.43 46.38
CA PRO A 611 51.15 24.19 44.92
C PRO A 611 52.10 22.99 44.52
N SER A 612 52.75 22.78 43.34
CA SER A 612 52.90 23.47 42.03
C SER A 612 53.46 22.56 40.88
N ASP A 613 53.52 23.11 39.66
CA ASP A 613 54.53 22.98 38.55
C ASP A 613 54.74 21.68 37.71
N THR A 614 54.01 21.65 36.59
CA THR A 614 54.29 21.10 35.23
C THR A 614 55.67 21.54 34.66
N PRO A 615 56.50 20.68 34.00
CA PRO A 615 56.46 20.41 32.53
C PRO A 615 57.07 19.04 32.06
N THR A 616 57.18 18.63 30.77
CA THR A 616 56.35 18.73 29.53
C THR A 616 56.85 17.71 28.45
N ALA A 617 55.96 17.29 27.53
CA ALA A 617 56.09 16.48 26.29
C ALA A 617 57.46 16.10 25.64
N THR A 618 57.50 14.91 24.98
CA THR A 618 57.62 14.71 23.50
C THR A 618 57.53 13.21 23.12
N ALA A 619 57.09 12.87 21.90
CA ALA A 619 56.86 11.49 21.39
C ALA A 619 58.05 10.91 20.57
N THR A 620 58.02 9.62 20.21
CA THR A 620 58.40 9.07 18.86
C THR A 620 58.26 7.52 18.72
N SER A 621 57.73 7.08 17.56
CA SER A 621 57.81 5.77 16.85
C SER A 621 57.44 4.40 17.49
N THR A 622 56.43 3.80 16.86
CA THR A 622 56.16 2.37 16.50
C THR A 622 57.36 1.61 15.86
N PRO A 623 57.25 0.29 15.49
CA PRO A 623 56.26 -0.78 15.82
C PRO A 623 56.88 -2.16 16.20
N THR A 624 56.06 -3.19 16.52
CA THR A 624 55.97 -4.50 15.79
C THR A 624 55.26 -5.63 16.58
N ASN A 625 53.96 -5.82 16.28
CA ASN A 625 53.20 -7.07 16.04
C ASN A 625 53.16 -8.31 16.99
N THR A 626 51.97 -8.94 16.97
CA THR A 626 51.62 -10.35 17.31
C THR A 626 51.44 -10.72 18.81
N PRO A 627 50.53 -11.66 19.18
CA PRO A 627 49.17 -11.25 19.59
C PRO A 627 48.66 -11.89 20.91
N LEU A 628 47.61 -11.30 21.52
CA LEU A 628 46.93 -11.84 22.72
C LEU A 628 45.39 -11.66 22.72
N SER A 629 44.74 -12.33 23.68
CA SER A 629 43.31 -12.65 23.86
C SER A 629 42.24 -11.54 23.67
N PRO A 630 40.96 -11.93 23.42
CA PRO A 630 39.87 -11.03 23.05
C PRO A 630 39.06 -10.44 24.22
N GLU A 631 39.67 -10.16 25.39
CA GLU A 631 38.92 -9.77 26.61
C GLU A 631 39.01 -8.26 26.95
N GLU A 632 39.71 -7.45 26.15
CA GLU A 632 40.03 -6.03 26.47
C GLU A 632 39.57 -5.00 25.40
N GLN A 633 38.55 -5.31 24.58
CA GLN A 633 38.04 -4.36 23.57
C GLN A 633 36.97 -3.39 24.10
N THR A 634 36.31 -3.70 25.22
CA THR A 634 35.09 -3.00 25.67
C THR A 634 35.33 -1.59 26.24
N ALA A 635 36.54 -1.30 26.75
CA ALA A 635 36.84 -0.01 27.39
C ALA A 635 37.17 1.11 26.39
N THR A 636 37.91 0.81 25.32
CA THR A 636 38.55 1.83 24.47
C THR A 636 37.60 2.45 23.43
N ALA A 637 36.58 1.69 22.99
CA ALA A 637 35.60 2.17 22.02
C ALA A 637 34.72 3.32 22.56
N PHE A 638 34.39 3.28 23.85
CA PHE A 638 33.44 4.22 24.48
C PHE A 638 34.02 5.65 24.56
N ALA A 639 35.33 5.78 24.79
CA ALA A 639 36.02 7.06 24.87
C ALA A 639 36.09 7.77 23.50
N LEU A 640 36.42 7.03 22.42
CA LEU A 640 36.49 7.61 21.08
C LEU A 640 35.10 8.04 20.58
N ALA A 641 34.08 7.18 20.72
CA ALA A 641 32.72 7.45 20.28
C ALA A 641 32.11 8.71 20.94
N THR A 642 32.43 8.94 22.23
CA THR A 642 31.98 10.15 22.93
C THR A 642 32.62 11.42 22.34
N SER A 643 33.91 11.37 21.98
CA SER A 643 34.63 12.52 21.42
C SER A 643 34.16 12.89 20.00
N THR A 644 33.87 11.91 19.14
CA THR A 644 33.37 12.15 17.78
C THR A 644 31.91 12.58 17.79
N ALA A 645 31.08 12.08 18.71
CA ALA A 645 29.71 12.57 18.88
C ALA A 645 29.67 14.05 19.28
N GLN A 646 30.56 14.50 20.17
CA GLN A 646 30.64 15.89 20.60
C GLN A 646 31.14 16.83 19.49
N THR A 647 32.13 16.43 18.68
CA THR A 647 32.57 17.27 17.55
C THR A 647 31.55 17.30 16.42
N LEU A 648 30.86 16.19 16.13
CA LEU A 648 29.81 16.18 15.10
C LEU A 648 28.60 17.03 15.51
N ALA A 649 28.21 16.99 16.80
CA ALA A 649 27.18 17.88 17.33
C ALA A 649 27.56 19.36 17.21
N ALA A 650 28.79 19.73 17.55
CA ALA A 650 29.28 21.10 17.46
C ALA A 650 29.40 21.63 16.02
N ILE A 651 29.77 20.77 15.05
CA ILE A 651 29.78 21.12 13.63
C ILE A 651 28.35 21.35 13.14
N ASN A 652 27.42 20.45 13.48
CA ASN A 652 26.03 20.55 13.03
C ASN A 652 25.32 21.80 13.60
N THR A 653 25.56 22.18 14.86
CA THR A 653 25.00 23.43 15.41
C THR A 653 25.61 24.67 14.76
N ALA A 654 26.92 24.70 14.50
CA ALA A 654 27.56 25.81 13.80
C ALA A 654 26.97 26.01 12.39
N THR A 655 26.82 24.93 11.61
CA THR A 655 26.17 25.00 10.29
C THR A 655 24.71 25.45 10.35
N GLN A 656 23.97 25.05 11.39
CA GLN A 656 22.57 25.46 11.54
C GLN A 656 22.45 26.94 11.91
N GLU A 657 23.37 27.48 12.72
CA GLU A 657 23.42 28.90 13.07
C GLU A 657 23.78 29.77 11.85
N GLU A 658 24.74 29.34 11.01
CA GLU A 658 25.05 30.00 9.73
C GLU A 658 23.88 29.96 8.74
N ILE A 659 23.16 28.83 8.63
CA ILE A 659 21.94 28.72 7.80
C ILE A 659 20.83 29.64 8.31
N ASN A 660 20.62 29.71 9.62
CA ASN A 660 19.62 30.60 10.22
C ASN A 660 19.97 32.08 9.98
N LEU A 661 21.25 32.46 10.12
CA LEU A 661 21.73 33.81 9.83
C LEU A 661 21.65 34.17 8.33
N ALA A 662 21.87 33.20 7.43
CA ALA A 662 21.67 33.38 5.99
C ALA A 662 20.18 33.59 5.65
N ASN A 663 19.29 32.80 6.25
CA ASN A 663 17.84 32.97 6.09
C ASN A 663 17.34 34.31 6.64
N GLN A 664 17.88 34.78 7.77
CA GLN A 664 17.55 36.09 8.32
C GLN A 664 18.03 37.24 7.41
N ARG A 665 19.25 37.17 6.87
CA ARG A 665 19.74 38.15 5.89
C ARG A 665 18.89 38.13 4.60
N ALA A 666 18.45 36.95 4.16
CA ALA A 666 17.57 36.84 3.00
C ALA A 666 16.18 37.47 3.23
N THR A 667 15.60 37.36 4.43
CA THR A 667 14.34 38.05 4.75
C THR A 667 14.53 39.56 4.95
N GLU A 668 15.65 40.00 5.53
CA GLU A 668 16.02 41.42 5.62
C GLU A 668 16.22 42.06 4.24
N GLN A 669 16.95 41.41 3.33
CA GLN A 669 17.09 41.88 1.93
C GLN A 669 15.75 41.88 1.19
N ARG A 670 14.92 40.85 1.37
CA ARG A 670 13.58 40.80 0.76
C ARG A 670 12.63 41.88 1.30
N ALA A 671 12.81 42.33 2.55
CA ALA A 671 12.09 43.48 3.09
C ALA A 671 12.56 44.81 2.48
N ILE A 672 13.86 44.95 2.21
CA ILE A 672 14.45 46.13 1.53
C ILE A 672 14.00 46.21 0.07
N ASP A 673 13.94 45.09 -0.66
CA ASP A 673 13.39 45.06 -2.02
C ASP A 673 11.88 45.39 -2.04
N LEU A 674 11.14 45.00 -0.99
CA LEU A 674 9.70 45.29 -0.89
C LEU A 674 9.40 46.77 -0.58
N THR A 675 10.28 47.49 0.13
CA THR A 675 10.19 48.95 0.26
C THR A 675 10.66 49.65 -1.01
N ALA A 676 11.77 49.23 -1.63
CA ALA A 676 12.26 49.81 -2.88
C ALA A 676 11.24 49.70 -4.03
N THR A 677 10.57 48.56 -4.16
CA THR A 677 9.49 48.36 -5.17
C THR A 677 8.23 49.15 -4.84
N ARG A 678 7.88 49.32 -3.56
CA ARG A 678 6.75 50.17 -3.11
C ARG A 678 6.99 51.65 -3.44
N ASP A 679 8.19 52.16 -3.20
CA ASP A 679 8.53 53.55 -3.51
C ASP A 679 8.65 53.79 -5.02
N ALA A 680 9.16 52.82 -5.78
CA ALA A 680 9.12 52.83 -7.24
C ALA A 680 7.68 52.91 -7.78
N PHE A 681 6.75 52.10 -7.25
CA PHE A 681 5.34 52.12 -7.64
C PHE A 681 4.66 53.46 -7.32
N LEU A 682 4.93 54.06 -6.16
CA LEU A 682 4.43 55.38 -5.78
C LEU A 682 4.99 56.51 -6.66
N SER A 683 6.23 56.36 -7.18
CA SER A 683 6.79 57.31 -8.15
C SER A 683 6.16 57.19 -9.55
N GLN A 684 5.67 56.00 -9.94
CA GLN A 684 4.95 55.85 -11.21
C GLN A 684 3.55 56.47 -11.16
N GLN A 685 2.79 56.28 -10.07
CA GLN A 685 1.43 56.82 -9.95
C GLN A 685 1.35 58.35 -9.97
N THR A 686 2.42 59.07 -9.64
CA THR A 686 2.46 60.54 -9.71
C THR A 686 2.79 61.09 -11.10
N SER A 687 3.15 60.23 -12.07
CA SER A 687 3.40 60.63 -13.47
C SER A 687 2.17 60.53 -14.39
N THR A 688 1.19 59.70 -14.05
CA THR A 688 0.01 59.36 -14.88
C THR A 688 -1.08 60.44 -14.91
N ALA A 689 -0.70 61.71 -14.78
CA ALA A 689 -1.57 62.89 -14.89
C ALA A 689 -1.21 63.81 -16.08
N ALA A 690 -0.14 63.51 -16.82
CA ALA A 690 0.37 64.37 -17.90
C ALA A 690 0.40 63.68 -19.29
N VAL A 691 -0.03 64.43 -20.31
CA VAL A 691 0.13 64.18 -21.76
C VAL A 691 -0.50 62.89 -22.31
N ARG A 692 -1.82 62.94 -22.48
CA ARG A 692 -2.59 62.09 -23.41
C ARG A 692 -2.54 62.69 -24.84
N THR A 693 -1.50 62.43 -25.64
CA THR A 693 -1.49 62.77 -27.08
C THR A 693 -0.46 62.02 -27.92
N GLN A 694 -0.80 61.78 -29.21
CA GLN A 694 0.03 61.28 -30.33
C GLN A 694 0.55 59.83 -30.18
N ILE A 695 0.29 58.83 -31.05
CA ILE A 695 0.01 58.71 -32.51
C ILE A 695 1.25 58.65 -33.40
N ALA A 696 1.35 57.53 -34.14
CA ALA A 696 2.11 57.27 -35.39
C ALA A 696 3.66 57.24 -35.36
N SER A 697 4.19 56.01 -35.34
CA SER A 697 5.10 55.41 -36.34
C SER A 697 6.31 56.17 -36.95
N GLN A 698 7.36 55.36 -37.21
CA GLN A 698 8.42 55.46 -38.25
C GLN A 698 9.86 55.79 -37.81
N THR A 699 10.71 54.78 -38.01
CA THR A 699 12.04 54.79 -38.67
C THR A 699 13.29 55.43 -38.05
N PHE A 700 14.32 54.56 -38.00
CA PHE A 700 15.73 54.77 -38.40
C PHE A 700 16.74 55.43 -37.44
N ALA A 701 17.67 54.55 -37.03
CA ALA A 701 19.13 54.63 -37.23
C ALA A 701 20.05 55.22 -36.14
N ALA A 702 21.07 54.38 -35.84
CA ALA A 702 22.40 54.69 -35.29
C ALA A 702 22.49 55.23 -33.84
N ALA A 703 23.55 54.92 -33.08
CA ALA A 703 24.51 53.81 -33.15
C ALA A 703 25.30 53.75 -31.82
N THR A 704 25.90 52.58 -31.52
CA THR A 704 26.83 52.31 -30.39
C THR A 704 26.23 52.43 -28.97
N GLY A 705 26.44 51.49 -28.04
CA GLY A 705 26.95 50.13 -28.17
C GLY A 705 27.69 49.64 -26.93
N PHE A 706 27.55 48.36 -26.59
CA PHE A 706 28.56 47.57 -25.87
C PHE A 706 28.35 46.07 -26.17
N PHE A 707 29.42 45.31 -26.34
CA PHE A 707 29.37 43.88 -26.67
C PHE A 707 29.55 43.00 -25.43
N VAL A 708 28.88 41.85 -25.41
CA VAL A 708 29.28 40.65 -24.66
C VAL A 708 29.37 39.50 -25.65
N GLN A 709 30.40 38.66 -25.49
CA GLN A 709 30.91 37.78 -26.54
C GLN A 709 30.66 36.29 -26.21
N THR A 710 29.80 35.63 -26.97
CA THR A 710 29.69 34.17 -27.00
C THR A 710 30.44 33.65 -28.23
N GLN A 711 31.52 32.90 -28.01
CA GLN A 711 32.38 32.42 -29.09
C GLN A 711 32.35 30.89 -29.16
N GLN A 712 31.92 30.37 -30.30
CA GLN A 712 32.05 28.94 -30.62
C GLN A 712 33.52 28.59 -30.90
N ALA A 713 33.94 27.38 -30.54
CA ALA A 713 35.22 26.82 -30.92
C ALA A 713 35.02 25.42 -31.52
N GLN A 714 35.43 25.24 -32.78
CA GLN A 714 35.49 23.95 -33.44
C GLN A 714 36.81 23.25 -33.06
N ALA A 715 36.78 21.93 -32.88
CA ALA A 715 37.99 21.13 -32.62
C ALA A 715 38.43 20.39 -33.89
N THR A 716 39.64 20.67 -34.37
CA THR A 716 40.23 20.03 -35.55
C THR A 716 40.92 18.71 -35.18
N LEU A 717 40.72 17.66 -35.98
CA LEU A 717 41.41 16.38 -35.82
C LEU A 717 42.86 16.45 -36.34
N THR A 718 43.80 15.96 -35.53
CA THR A 718 45.21 15.80 -35.92
C THR A 718 45.65 14.35 -35.64
N ALA A 719 45.97 13.59 -36.69
CA ALA A 719 46.38 12.19 -36.56
C ALA A 719 47.90 12.05 -36.41
N THR A 720 48.37 11.11 -35.59
CA THR A 720 49.79 10.71 -35.50
C THR A 720 49.89 9.19 -35.42
N ASN A 721 50.70 8.57 -36.29
CA ASN A 721 50.83 7.11 -36.40
C ASN A 721 51.89 6.52 -35.46
N ARG A 722 51.61 5.33 -34.90
CA ARG A 722 52.62 4.36 -34.44
C ARG A 722 52.13 2.90 -34.68
N PRO A 723 53.03 1.89 -34.72
CA PRO A 723 52.72 0.56 -35.26
C PRO A 723 51.99 -0.36 -34.28
N PRO A 724 51.40 -1.49 -34.76
CA PRO A 724 50.68 -2.43 -33.92
C PRO A 724 51.62 -3.21 -32.98
N THR A 725 51.13 -3.46 -31.76
CA THR A 725 51.71 -4.41 -30.80
C THR A 725 50.69 -5.54 -30.56
N SER A 726 51.18 -6.76 -30.30
CA SER A 726 50.42 -8.01 -30.38
C SER A 726 49.21 -8.10 -29.45
N THR A 727 48.11 -8.62 -30.00
CA THR A 727 46.85 -8.96 -29.31
C THR A 727 47.02 -9.90 -28.11
N PRO A 728 46.62 -9.51 -26.89
CA PRO A 728 46.25 -10.46 -25.84
C PRO A 728 44.83 -11.00 -26.07
N THR A 729 44.59 -12.25 -25.67
CA THR A 729 43.32 -12.98 -25.75
C THR A 729 42.13 -12.16 -25.21
N PRO A 730 40.92 -12.23 -25.82
CA PRO A 730 39.76 -11.47 -25.35
C PRO A 730 39.39 -11.83 -23.90
N THR A 731 39.56 -10.86 -23.00
CA THR A 731 38.94 -10.87 -21.67
C THR A 731 37.42 -10.87 -21.83
N ARG A 732 36.70 -11.67 -21.03
CA ARG A 732 35.24 -11.62 -21.00
C ARG A 732 34.78 -10.24 -20.55
N THR A 733 34.12 -9.49 -21.44
CA THR A 733 33.28 -8.36 -21.05
C THR A 733 32.19 -8.89 -20.13
N PHE A 734 32.18 -8.43 -18.87
CA PHE A 734 31.01 -8.62 -18.03
C PHE A 734 29.88 -7.77 -18.61
N THR A 735 28.79 -8.42 -19.02
CA THR A 735 27.51 -7.76 -19.27
C THR A 735 27.18 -6.91 -18.05
N PRO A 736 26.74 -5.64 -18.19
CA PRO A 736 26.28 -4.88 -17.03
C PRO A 736 25.14 -5.66 -16.36
N THR A 737 25.33 -6.07 -15.11
CA THR A 737 24.26 -6.65 -14.29
C THR A 737 23.11 -5.66 -14.30
N ALA A 738 21.92 -6.12 -14.70
CA ALA A 738 20.73 -5.27 -14.70
C ALA A 738 20.49 -4.76 -13.27
N THR A 739 20.56 -3.44 -13.07
CA THR A 739 20.11 -2.81 -11.83
C THR A 739 18.65 -3.20 -11.64
N ALA A 740 18.36 -3.99 -10.61
CA ALA A 740 17.00 -4.42 -10.34
C ALA A 740 16.14 -3.19 -10.07
N THR A 741 15.16 -2.93 -10.94
CA THR A 741 14.05 -2.02 -10.63
C THR A 741 13.41 -2.53 -9.34
N PRO A 742 13.26 -1.72 -8.28
CA PRO A 742 12.57 -2.18 -7.08
C PRO A 742 11.17 -2.58 -7.47
N ARG A 743 10.83 -3.86 -7.28
CA ARG A 743 9.45 -4.32 -7.42
C ARG A 743 8.63 -3.62 -6.34
N THR A 744 7.44 -3.15 -6.68
CA THR A 744 6.46 -2.67 -5.70
C THR A 744 5.62 -3.84 -5.24
N TYR A 745 5.61 -4.12 -3.94
CA TYR A 745 4.69 -5.10 -3.36
C TYR A 745 3.25 -4.58 -3.37
N ILE A 746 2.30 -5.52 -3.44
CA ILE A 746 0.86 -5.27 -3.51
C ILE A 746 0.30 -4.97 -2.11
N CYS A 747 0.74 -5.75 -1.13
CA CYS A 747 0.33 -5.67 0.28
C CYS A 747 1.42 -6.34 1.15
N GLN A 748 1.25 -6.30 2.48
CA GLN A 748 2.16 -6.96 3.43
C GLN A 748 1.38 -7.91 4.34
N VAL A 749 1.99 -9.05 4.67
CA VAL A 749 1.40 -10.08 5.53
C VAL A 749 2.31 -10.47 6.70
N PHE A 750 1.72 -11.08 7.72
CA PHE A 750 2.38 -11.67 8.89
C PHE A 750 1.76 -13.03 9.24
N THR A 751 2.34 -13.77 10.19
CA THR A 751 1.64 -14.91 10.81
C THR A 751 1.65 -14.83 12.33
N SER A 752 0.58 -15.32 12.94
CA SER A 752 0.42 -15.52 14.38
C SER A 752 0.59 -16.98 14.80
N SER A 753 0.84 -17.89 13.84
CA SER A 753 1.06 -19.32 14.12
C SER A 753 2.36 -19.54 14.90
N VAL A 754 2.26 -20.03 16.15
CA VAL A 754 3.42 -20.24 17.04
C VAL A 754 4.48 -21.18 16.45
N GLY A 755 4.09 -22.10 15.56
CA GLY A 755 5.01 -22.98 14.81
C GLY A 755 5.49 -22.44 13.47
N GLY A 756 5.11 -21.21 13.11
CA GLY A 756 5.23 -20.66 11.77
C GLY A 756 4.25 -21.25 10.75
N VAL A 757 4.46 -20.93 9.48
CA VAL A 757 3.66 -21.35 8.32
C VAL A 757 4.59 -21.78 7.19
N ASN A 758 4.23 -22.84 6.46
CA ASN A 758 5.05 -23.39 5.39
C ASN A 758 5.01 -22.52 4.12
N ILE A 759 6.19 -22.05 3.70
CA ILE A 759 6.44 -21.39 2.41
C ILE A 759 6.67 -22.47 1.36
N ARG A 760 6.04 -22.36 0.18
CA ARG A 760 6.08 -23.38 -0.88
C ARG A 760 6.64 -22.86 -2.20
N GLU A 761 7.21 -23.76 -2.99
CA GLU A 761 7.71 -23.49 -4.34
C GLU A 761 6.59 -23.10 -5.31
N THR A 762 5.40 -23.71 -5.14
CA THR A 762 4.16 -23.44 -5.88
C THR A 762 2.95 -23.64 -4.95
N PRO A 763 1.75 -23.12 -5.29
CA PRO A 763 0.52 -23.43 -4.55
C PRO A 763 0.32 -24.94 -4.37
N ASN A 764 0.09 -25.38 -3.13
CA ASN A 764 0.05 -26.80 -2.72
C ASN A 764 1.33 -27.63 -3.00
N GLY A 765 2.41 -27.03 -3.50
CA GLY A 765 3.66 -27.70 -3.87
C GLY A 765 4.60 -28.04 -2.71
N THR A 766 5.85 -28.34 -3.07
CA THR A 766 7.00 -28.58 -2.18
C THR A 766 7.19 -27.46 -1.16
N VAL A 767 7.41 -27.81 0.12
CA VAL A 767 7.76 -26.84 1.16
C VAL A 767 9.25 -26.52 1.06
N ILE A 768 9.57 -25.23 0.93
CA ILE A 768 10.94 -24.72 0.76
C ILE A 768 11.42 -23.89 1.95
N GLY A 769 10.53 -23.50 2.85
CA GLY A 769 10.88 -22.79 4.08
C GLY A 769 9.70 -22.62 5.03
N THR A 770 9.93 -21.88 6.12
CA THR A 770 8.92 -21.52 7.11
C THR A 770 8.94 -20.00 7.31
N PHE A 771 7.74 -19.40 7.39
CA PHE A 771 7.48 -18.01 7.77
C PHE A 771 7.13 -17.99 9.27
N PHE A 772 7.84 -17.22 10.09
CA PHE A 772 7.71 -17.25 11.55
C PHE A 772 6.93 -16.05 12.12
N PRO A 773 6.39 -16.16 13.35
CA PRO A 773 5.82 -15.02 14.07
C PRO A 773 6.79 -13.83 14.18
N ASN A 774 6.24 -12.63 14.03
CA ASN A 774 6.94 -11.34 14.01
C ASN A 774 7.80 -11.08 12.76
N GLU A 775 7.87 -12.00 11.80
CA GLU A 775 8.38 -11.69 10.46
C GLU A 775 7.31 -10.98 9.62
N ARG A 776 7.75 -10.26 8.60
CA ARG A 776 6.90 -9.60 7.59
C ARG A 776 7.23 -10.18 6.21
N GLY A 777 6.20 -10.54 5.46
CA GLY A 777 6.31 -10.94 4.06
C GLY A 777 5.71 -9.87 3.16
N ASP A 778 6.46 -9.43 2.15
CA ASP A 778 5.99 -8.51 1.13
C ASP A 778 5.37 -9.32 -0.02
N VAL A 779 4.09 -9.07 -0.33
CA VAL A 779 3.34 -9.85 -1.34
C VAL A 779 3.54 -9.24 -2.72
N TYR A 780 4.07 -10.01 -3.68
CA TYR A 780 4.33 -9.53 -5.05
C TYR A 780 3.41 -10.12 -6.12
N GLU A 781 2.75 -11.23 -5.82
CA GLU A 781 1.82 -11.90 -6.73
C GLU A 781 0.72 -12.57 -5.90
N GLN A 782 -0.49 -12.70 -6.45
CA GLN A 782 -1.59 -13.43 -5.84
C GLN A 782 -2.24 -14.33 -6.89
N GLN A 783 -2.62 -15.56 -6.52
CA GLN A 783 -3.39 -16.44 -7.40
C GLN A 783 -4.38 -17.30 -6.62
N ARG A 784 -5.48 -17.69 -7.27
CA ARG A 784 -6.52 -18.56 -6.67
C ARG A 784 -6.36 -20.00 -7.16
N ASP A 785 -6.32 -20.96 -6.24
CA ASP A 785 -6.21 -22.38 -6.61
C ASP A 785 -7.57 -23.02 -6.97
N ARG A 786 -7.53 -24.28 -7.44
CA ARG A 786 -8.74 -25.03 -7.86
C ARG A 786 -9.76 -25.27 -6.75
N ASN A 787 -9.39 -25.08 -5.49
CA ASN A 787 -10.27 -25.20 -4.32
C ASN A 787 -10.82 -23.84 -3.88
N GLY A 788 -10.43 -22.74 -4.54
CA GLY A 788 -10.85 -21.37 -4.24
C GLY A 788 -9.95 -20.62 -3.26
N VAL A 789 -8.93 -21.28 -2.69
CA VAL A 789 -7.97 -20.71 -1.72
C VAL A 789 -7.06 -19.70 -2.43
N VAL A 790 -6.84 -18.52 -1.84
CA VAL A 790 -5.87 -17.56 -2.38
C VAL A 790 -4.47 -17.88 -1.86
N TRP A 791 -3.49 -17.83 -2.76
CA TRP A 791 -2.09 -17.98 -2.46
C TRP A 791 -1.37 -16.68 -2.77
N TYR A 792 -0.57 -16.19 -1.82
CA TYR A 792 0.28 -15.02 -1.92
C TYR A 792 1.72 -15.45 -2.16
N PHE A 793 2.38 -14.90 -3.18
CA PHE A 793 3.82 -15.01 -3.35
C PHE A 793 4.49 -13.95 -2.48
N ILE A 794 5.10 -14.39 -1.39
CA ILE A 794 5.80 -13.53 -0.44
C ILE A 794 7.31 -13.56 -0.68
N GLU A 795 7.94 -12.43 -0.42
CA GLU A 795 9.37 -12.27 -0.28
C GLU A 795 9.67 -11.78 1.15
N LEU A 796 10.65 -12.38 1.81
CA LEU A 796 11.15 -11.95 3.11
C LEU A 796 12.67 -12.12 3.20
N THR A 797 13.33 -11.30 4.02
CA THR A 797 14.77 -11.39 4.28
C THR A 797 15.02 -11.90 5.69
N ARG A 798 15.81 -12.97 5.83
CA ARG A 798 16.24 -13.53 7.12
C ARG A 798 17.76 -13.68 7.12
N ASP A 799 18.43 -13.12 8.12
CA ASP A 799 19.90 -13.16 8.29
C ASP A 799 20.73 -12.70 7.06
N GLY A 800 20.12 -11.94 6.16
CA GLY A 800 20.70 -11.48 4.89
C GLY A 800 20.45 -12.40 3.69
N GLU A 801 19.80 -13.54 3.88
CA GLU A 801 19.30 -14.43 2.82
C GLU A 801 17.86 -14.06 2.42
N LEU A 802 17.55 -14.14 1.13
CA LEU A 802 16.25 -13.81 0.57
C LEU A 802 15.43 -15.09 0.37
N ILE A 803 14.26 -15.16 1.01
CA ILE A 803 13.35 -16.29 0.93
C ILE A 803 12.10 -15.84 0.17
N GLN A 804 11.84 -16.49 -0.96
CA GLN A 804 10.69 -16.25 -1.84
C GLN A 804 9.82 -17.51 -1.93
N GLY A 805 8.49 -17.36 -1.95
CA GLY A 805 7.59 -18.48 -2.21
C GLY A 805 6.13 -18.22 -1.83
N TRP A 806 5.29 -19.24 -2.04
CA TRP A 806 3.84 -19.17 -1.87
C TRP A 806 3.39 -19.55 -0.46
N VAL A 807 2.49 -18.74 0.10
CA VAL A 807 1.76 -18.99 1.35
C VAL A 807 0.25 -18.83 1.09
N ALA A 808 -0.61 -19.55 1.81
CA ALA A 808 -2.07 -19.44 1.64
C ALA A 808 -2.66 -18.35 2.56
N ASP A 809 -3.67 -17.63 2.06
CA ASP A 809 -4.46 -16.61 2.76
C ASP A 809 -4.96 -17.08 4.14
N THR A 810 -5.55 -18.26 4.18
CA THR A 810 -6.16 -18.93 5.35
C THR A 810 -5.22 -19.15 6.55
N VAL A 811 -3.91 -18.91 6.42
CA VAL A 811 -2.90 -19.12 7.48
C VAL A 811 -2.02 -17.89 7.77
N VAL A 812 -2.29 -16.75 7.12
CA VAL A 812 -1.61 -15.47 7.38
C VAL A 812 -2.60 -14.36 7.75
N GLY A 813 -2.10 -13.31 8.39
CA GLY A 813 -2.84 -12.07 8.61
C GLY A 813 -2.30 -10.98 7.68
N GLU A 814 -3.18 -10.09 7.25
CA GLU A 814 -2.84 -8.93 6.41
C GLU A 814 -2.61 -7.69 7.28
N PHE A 815 -1.66 -6.84 6.89
CA PHE A 815 -1.54 -5.49 7.45
C PHE A 815 -2.56 -4.54 6.80
N ASP A 816 -2.73 -3.35 7.39
CA ASP A 816 -3.56 -2.26 6.84
C ASP A 816 -2.66 -1.36 5.94
N PRO A 817 -2.97 -1.11 4.65
CA PRO A 817 -4.15 -1.57 3.92
C PRO A 817 -4.11 -3.06 3.52
N PRO A 818 -5.26 -3.75 3.56
CA PRO A 818 -5.37 -5.18 3.22
C PRO A 818 -5.06 -5.45 1.75
N CYS A 819 -4.81 -6.71 1.44
CA CYS A 819 -4.57 -7.19 0.10
C CYS A 819 -5.81 -6.98 -0.80
N PRO A 820 -5.64 -6.42 -2.02
CA PRO A 820 -6.75 -6.34 -2.98
C PRO A 820 -7.16 -7.76 -3.40
N PRO A 821 -8.46 -8.00 -3.66
CA PRO A 821 -8.97 -9.33 -3.99
C PRO A 821 -8.45 -9.84 -5.34
N VAL A 822 -8.32 -11.16 -5.44
CA VAL A 822 -8.00 -11.86 -6.70
C VAL A 822 -9.27 -12.16 -7.47
N ASP A 823 -9.38 -11.57 -8.67
CA ASP A 823 -10.41 -11.88 -9.69
C ASP A 823 -10.32 -13.32 -10.22
#